data_AF-B2IJA6-F1
#
_entry.id   AF-B2IJA6-F1
#
_cell.length_a   1.000
_cell.length_b   1.000
_cell.length_c   1.000
_cell.angle_alpha   90.00
_cell.angle_beta   90.00
_cell.angle_gamma   90.00
#
_symmetry.space_group_name_H-M   'P 1'
#
loop_
_entity.id
_entity.type
_entity.pdbx_description
1 polymer ?
#
loop_
_entity_poly.entity_id
_entity_poly.type
_entity_poly.pdbx_seq_one_letter_code
_entity_poly.pdbx_strand_id
1 'polypeptide(L)'
;MRLLLFTSEFYPLRGGIGTYAAELARGATELGGDVTLYAPSYHQDLADDDLKCFPFRVIRYAGHRHTMKNLPQKLQIVRRAVRSETFDIIHAMDWPFFLPVHLMAPSKVHKLFTVHGSDVNEMRAPVKATIISLVRLFSGKSEILANSNFTRSLFNQHFPDIPPHKVKTEWLGVSDFWFQPAANRSETRFKLGVADDAYVILTVGRLTPRKGHLSVIEALSRLPERIKEHTIYIIVGPHYDGEYTSKVKVAAAASGCKTLFLNELSDDVLRDLYKACDVFCLTGHTKLNGLVEGFGLVYLEAGAQGLPSIAGNVGGMPEAVEHGKSGLVVNSNDADSIAQSLCELHDLPRFRQALADGALERAKILTWRRCVAASYGFSSHHAKWLQPHSSPISLTSDITQPQNGLARRSVLGAFASVGLLKTKILAATPTTILPLKQAAARVGLLFGCAFDKIAISDAAYGALIKTHAAILTTDYHMKFKALRRNGPEADFTIADSLITFADAASIPIRGHNLIWNEGNPDWLIKLPANERIEWLERHIKEVMGRYRGRIHSWDVVNEPFWPGHKKPGGFRDGPWYSALGPEYIIKAFQIARRTDPSAKLVLNEAWVERSDDLGLVVREELFKLLQDLSVRGLIDAVGLECHIRPHYTRNFDILAQFIAKVSTLGIDVYITELDVDDSIFSGSMSEIDDKVAEIYGDFVRAITKAPAVKILETWQLADRYSFYQDQRKGTARPLPFDTSLAPKPAYHTIISALIDAGSQPVGVVRTPQH
;
A
#
# COMPACT_ATOMS: atom_id res chain seq x y z
N MET A 1 36.63 4.86 12.87
CA MET A 1 35.93 5.66 13.90
C MET A 1 34.71 4.86 14.34
N ARG A 2 34.44 4.74 15.64
CA ARG A 2 33.34 3.97 16.21
C ARG A 2 32.17 4.87 16.59
N LEU A 3 31.01 4.62 15.97
CA LEU A 3 29.79 5.40 16.12
C LEU A 3 28.68 4.57 16.76
N LEU A 4 28.11 5.08 17.85
CA LEU A 4 26.90 4.52 18.47
C LEU A 4 25.72 5.46 18.23
N LEU A 5 24.76 5.00 17.45
CA LEU A 5 23.60 5.77 16.99
C LEU A 5 22.33 5.30 17.72
N PHE A 6 21.44 6.21 18.09
CA PHE A 6 20.13 5.91 18.66
C PHE A 6 19.03 6.65 17.90
N THR A 7 18.00 5.93 17.47
CA THR A 7 16.79 6.48 16.85
C THR A 7 15.54 5.82 17.40
N SER A 8 14.43 6.55 17.45
CA SER A 8 13.09 6.00 17.72
C SER A 8 12.20 5.86 16.46
N GLU A 9 12.79 6.04 15.28
CA GLU A 9 12.19 5.75 13.97
C GLU A 9 13.21 5.06 13.05
N PHE A 10 12.84 3.89 12.49
CA PHE A 10 13.68 3.11 11.57
C PHE A 10 12.84 2.11 10.77
N TYR A 11 13.43 1.49 9.73
CA TYR A 11 12.81 0.40 8.97
C TYR A 11 12.34 -0.75 9.88
N PRO A 12 11.21 -1.43 9.60
CA PRO A 12 10.45 -1.37 8.34
C PRO A 12 9.52 -0.13 8.19
N LEU A 13 9.25 0.63 9.26
CA LEU A 13 8.40 1.82 9.16
C LEU A 13 9.10 2.96 8.41
N ARG A 14 8.62 3.25 7.20
CA ARG A 14 9.13 4.35 6.36
C ARG A 14 8.76 5.73 6.94
N GLY A 15 9.70 6.66 6.85
CA GLY A 15 9.56 8.02 7.37
C GLY A 15 10.89 8.75 7.43
N GLY A 16 10.84 10.09 7.43
CA GLY A 16 12.03 10.92 7.22
C GLY A 16 13.13 10.78 8.28
N ILE A 17 12.77 10.44 9.53
CA ILE A 17 13.76 10.18 10.59
C ILE A 17 14.38 8.79 10.39
N GLY A 18 13.57 7.80 9.98
CA GLY A 18 14.06 6.47 9.62
C GLY A 18 15.02 6.49 8.42
N THR A 19 14.68 7.23 7.36
CA THR A 19 15.56 7.45 6.20
C THR A 19 16.85 8.16 6.61
N TYR A 20 16.75 9.26 7.38
CA TYR A 20 17.92 9.97 7.92
C TYR A 20 18.85 9.06 8.74
N ALA A 21 18.28 8.23 9.62
CA ALA A 21 19.05 7.30 10.43
C ALA A 21 19.74 6.22 9.58
N ALA A 22 19.06 5.66 8.58
CA ALA A 22 19.62 4.62 7.71
C ALA A 22 20.72 5.16 6.80
N GLU A 23 20.51 6.32 6.18
CA GLU A 23 21.45 6.90 5.22
C GLU A 23 22.69 7.49 5.91
N LEU A 24 22.55 8.09 7.10
CA LEU A 24 23.73 8.46 7.89
C LEU A 24 24.53 7.23 8.37
N ALA A 25 23.86 6.16 8.80
CA ALA A 25 24.55 4.94 9.22
C ALA A 25 25.26 4.25 8.04
N ARG A 26 24.60 4.19 6.87
CA ARG A 26 25.15 3.66 5.62
C ARG A 26 26.36 4.46 5.17
N GLY A 27 26.22 5.78 4.95
CA GLY A 27 27.31 6.62 4.48
C GLY A 27 28.46 6.72 5.50
N ALA A 28 28.21 6.62 6.80
CA ALA A 28 29.27 6.52 7.81
C ALA A 28 30.07 5.22 7.68
N THR A 29 29.40 4.11 7.36
CA THR A 29 30.04 2.82 7.11
C THR A 29 30.89 2.86 5.84
N GLU A 30 30.34 3.43 4.75
CA GLU A 30 31.05 3.63 3.47
C GLU A 30 32.31 4.49 3.60
N LEU A 31 32.34 5.43 4.56
CA LEU A 31 33.53 6.23 4.89
C LEU A 31 34.49 5.55 5.90
N GLY A 32 34.32 4.26 6.19
CA GLY A 32 35.18 3.50 7.10
C GLY A 32 34.84 3.66 8.59
N GLY A 33 33.58 4.02 8.89
CA GLY A 33 33.02 3.99 10.23
C GLY A 33 32.62 2.57 10.65
N ASP A 34 32.92 2.22 11.90
CA ASP A 34 32.31 1.07 12.58
C ASP A 34 31.05 1.58 13.28
N VAL A 35 29.88 1.16 12.78
CA VAL A 35 28.58 1.76 13.11
C VAL A 35 27.69 0.74 13.82
N THR A 36 27.18 1.14 14.98
CA THR A 36 26.15 0.40 15.72
C THR A 36 24.93 1.29 15.90
N LEU A 37 23.79 0.87 15.36
CA LEU A 37 22.52 1.60 15.43
C LEU A 37 21.52 0.87 16.32
N TYR A 38 21.06 1.53 17.37
CA TYR A 38 19.92 1.09 18.17
C TYR A 38 18.62 1.65 17.59
N ALA A 39 17.72 0.76 17.21
CA ALA A 39 16.47 1.07 16.53
C ALA A 39 15.28 0.29 17.14
N PRO A 40 14.05 0.81 17.08
CA PRO A 40 12.87 0.08 17.57
C PRO A 40 12.60 -1.19 16.75
N SER A 41 11.99 -2.19 17.40
CA SER A 41 11.33 -3.34 16.73
C SER A 41 9.82 -3.15 16.56
N TYR A 42 9.24 -2.06 17.08
CA TYR A 42 7.79 -1.81 17.08
C TYR A 42 6.93 -2.89 17.77
N HIS A 43 7.55 -3.74 18.60
CA HIS A 43 6.92 -4.93 19.19
C HIS A 43 6.50 -5.97 18.13
N GLN A 44 7.19 -5.99 17.00
CA GLN A 44 7.08 -7.00 15.95
C GLN A 44 8.28 -7.96 16.03
N ASP A 45 8.04 -9.24 15.71
CA ASP A 45 9.11 -10.20 15.43
C ASP A 45 9.64 -9.92 14.02
N LEU A 46 10.68 -9.09 13.95
CA LEU A 46 11.40 -8.82 12.71
C LEU A 46 12.25 -10.03 12.35
N ALA A 47 12.06 -10.58 11.14
CA ALA A 47 12.80 -11.73 10.66
C ALA A 47 14.32 -11.45 10.60
N ASP A 48 15.13 -12.51 10.71
CA ASP A 48 16.60 -12.42 10.69
C ASP A 48 17.17 -11.74 9.43
N ASP A 49 16.45 -11.76 8.30
CA ASP A 49 16.90 -11.13 7.06
C ASP A 49 16.77 -9.59 7.10
N ASP A 50 15.77 -9.06 7.81
CA ASP A 50 15.62 -7.62 8.10
C ASP A 50 16.77 -7.08 8.98
N LEU A 51 17.49 -7.97 9.67
CA LEU A 51 18.69 -7.67 10.46
C LEU A 51 19.99 -7.79 9.64
N LYS A 52 19.99 -8.53 8.54
CA LYS A 52 21.16 -8.79 7.67
C LYS A 52 21.28 -7.84 6.47
N CYS A 53 20.22 -7.11 6.12
CA CYS A 53 20.18 -6.22 4.95
C CYS A 53 20.96 -4.89 5.05
N PHE A 54 21.55 -4.57 6.21
CA PHE A 54 22.30 -3.32 6.41
C PHE A 54 23.80 -3.57 6.51
N PRO A 55 24.67 -2.70 5.94
CA PRO A 55 26.13 -2.86 6.03
C PRO A 55 26.70 -2.55 7.44
N PHE A 56 25.84 -2.24 8.42
CA PHE A 56 26.19 -1.85 9.79
C PHE A 56 25.38 -2.65 10.82
N ARG A 57 25.89 -2.73 12.05
CA ARG A 57 25.25 -3.50 13.13
C ARG A 57 23.97 -2.79 13.61
N VAL A 58 22.81 -3.39 13.38
CA VAL A 58 21.52 -2.93 13.92
C VAL A 58 21.16 -3.74 15.16
N ILE A 59 20.89 -3.06 16.28
CA ILE A 59 20.43 -3.68 17.52
C ILE A 59 19.00 -3.22 17.80
N ARG A 60 18.05 -4.17 17.79
CA ARG A 60 16.63 -3.88 17.97
C ARG A 60 16.26 -3.77 19.44
N TYR A 61 15.33 -2.87 19.76
CA TYR A 61 14.73 -2.75 21.09
C TYR A 61 13.19 -2.67 20.99
N ALA A 62 12.47 -3.28 21.94
CA ALA A 62 11.01 -3.19 22.00
C ALA A 62 10.57 -1.75 22.30
N GLY A 63 9.86 -1.10 21.38
CA GLY A 63 9.33 0.25 21.60
C GLY A 63 8.63 0.84 20.38
N HIS A 64 7.78 1.84 20.61
CA HIS A 64 6.98 2.50 19.58
C HIS A 64 7.68 3.71 18.94
N ARG A 65 7.12 4.17 17.80
CA ARG A 65 7.57 5.35 17.04
C ARG A 65 7.54 6.63 17.88
N HIS A 66 8.63 7.41 17.83
CA HIS A 66 8.71 8.82 18.26
C HIS A 66 8.11 9.16 19.65
N THR A 67 8.23 8.26 20.62
CA THR A 67 7.59 8.40 21.94
C THR A 67 8.57 8.58 23.10
N MET A 68 8.21 9.44 24.04
CA MET A 68 8.88 9.60 25.35
C MET A 68 8.31 8.70 26.46
N LYS A 69 7.22 7.97 26.22
CA LYS A 69 6.49 7.22 27.26
C LYS A 69 7.33 6.14 27.98
N ASN A 70 8.39 5.63 27.34
CA ASN A 70 9.23 4.54 27.88
C ASN A 70 10.63 5.02 28.31
N LEU A 71 10.75 6.21 28.93
CA LEU A 71 12.05 6.78 29.35
C LEU A 71 12.94 5.83 30.19
N PRO A 72 12.43 5.08 31.21
CA PRO A 72 13.27 4.15 31.98
C PRO A 72 13.90 3.04 31.12
N GLN A 73 13.16 2.53 30.15
CA GLN A 73 13.64 1.51 29.22
C GLN A 73 14.75 2.09 28.32
N LYS A 74 14.58 3.31 27.81
CA LYS A 74 15.60 3.99 27.00
C LYS A 74 16.88 4.29 27.78
N LEU A 75 16.77 4.67 29.05
CA LEU A 75 17.92 4.80 29.96
C LEU A 75 18.67 3.46 30.10
N GLN A 76 17.95 2.35 30.25
CA GLN A 76 18.57 1.01 30.30
C GLN A 76 19.22 0.60 28.98
N ILE A 77 18.60 0.91 27.83
CA ILE A 77 19.14 0.63 26.49
C ILE A 77 20.48 1.35 26.30
N VAL A 78 20.51 2.67 26.50
CA VAL A 78 21.76 3.45 26.39
C VAL A 78 22.79 2.95 27.40
N ARG A 79 22.41 2.72 28.66
CA ARG A 79 23.33 2.23 29.71
C ARG A 79 23.95 0.87 29.39
N ARG A 80 23.24 -0.03 28.70
CA ARG A 80 23.79 -1.31 28.23
C ARG A 80 24.75 -1.10 27.06
N ALA A 81 24.32 -0.33 26.06
CA ALA A 81 25.10 -0.04 24.86
C ALA A 81 26.45 0.64 25.14
N VAL A 82 26.49 1.67 26.00
CA VAL A 82 27.74 2.37 26.35
C VAL A 82 28.64 1.59 27.32
N ARG A 83 28.23 0.38 27.72
CA ARG A 83 29.01 -0.53 28.58
C ARG A 83 29.56 -1.74 27.83
N SER A 84 29.01 -2.11 26.68
CA SER A 84 29.54 -3.23 25.89
C SER A 84 30.86 -2.86 25.24
N GLU A 85 30.97 -1.65 24.69
CA GLU A 85 32.10 -1.23 23.86
C GLU A 85 32.41 0.28 24.02
N THR A 86 33.59 0.69 23.56
CA THR A 86 34.03 2.09 23.54
C THR A 86 33.74 2.75 22.20
N PHE A 87 33.11 3.93 22.22
CA PHE A 87 32.72 4.69 21.03
C PHE A 87 33.37 6.08 21.01
N ASP A 88 33.72 6.56 19.82
CA ASP A 88 34.30 7.90 19.62
C ASP A 88 33.21 8.98 19.69
N ILE A 89 32.05 8.67 19.10
CA ILE A 89 30.86 9.52 19.05
C ILE A 89 29.61 8.70 19.43
N ILE A 90 28.75 9.29 20.25
CA ILE A 90 27.41 8.78 20.55
C ILE A 90 26.39 9.80 20.03
N HIS A 91 25.50 9.39 19.14
CA HIS A 91 24.55 10.25 18.44
C HIS A 91 23.11 9.87 18.79
N ALA A 92 22.37 10.77 19.44
CA ALA A 92 20.92 10.70 19.51
C ALA A 92 20.33 11.41 18.28
N MET A 93 19.71 10.64 17.39
CA MET A 93 19.29 11.12 16.08
C MET A 93 17.91 11.80 16.11
N ASP A 94 17.15 11.59 17.18
CA ASP A 94 15.86 12.22 17.44
C ASP A 94 15.69 12.59 18.94
N TRP A 95 14.81 13.57 19.21
CA TRP A 95 14.52 14.07 20.56
C TRP A 95 14.31 12.96 21.61
N PRO A 96 13.59 11.85 21.32
CA PRO A 96 13.30 10.83 22.33
C PRO A 96 14.51 10.04 22.87
N PHE A 97 15.73 10.25 22.35
CA PHE A 97 16.98 9.71 22.91
C PHE A 97 17.91 10.75 23.54
N PHE A 98 17.60 12.04 23.48
CA PHE A 98 18.49 13.10 23.98
C PHE A 98 18.80 12.94 25.47
N LEU A 99 17.75 12.86 26.30
CA LEU A 99 17.89 12.72 27.76
C LEU A 99 18.54 11.38 28.15
N PRO A 100 18.15 10.21 27.59
CA PRO A 100 18.86 8.95 27.76
C PRO A 100 20.37 9.02 27.46
N VAL A 101 20.75 9.57 26.30
CA VAL A 101 22.16 9.69 25.90
C VAL A 101 22.90 10.65 26.81
N HIS A 102 22.33 11.82 27.13
CA HIS A 102 23.01 12.77 28.00
C HIS A 102 23.32 12.22 29.39
N LEU A 103 22.35 11.52 30.02
CA LEU A 103 22.47 11.02 31.39
C LEU A 103 23.33 9.76 31.51
N MET A 104 23.28 8.85 30.52
CA MET A 104 23.92 7.53 30.62
C MET A 104 25.27 7.44 29.90
N ALA A 105 25.55 8.27 28.89
CA ALA A 105 26.81 8.20 28.15
C ALA A 105 27.98 8.84 28.93
N PRO A 106 29.22 8.33 28.79
CA PRO A 106 30.38 8.88 29.48
C PRO A 106 30.65 10.35 29.12
N SER A 107 30.94 11.19 30.11
CA SER A 107 31.09 12.65 29.94
C SER A 107 32.23 13.09 29.01
N LYS A 108 33.22 12.22 28.75
CA LYS A 108 34.37 12.46 27.87
C LYS A 108 34.11 12.10 26.40
N VAL A 109 33.08 11.30 26.11
CA VAL A 109 32.73 10.89 24.73
C VAL A 109 32.03 12.05 24.02
N HIS A 110 32.23 12.19 22.71
CA HIS A 110 31.54 13.23 21.94
C HIS A 110 30.06 12.87 21.79
N LYS A 111 29.16 13.74 22.24
CA LYS A 111 27.70 13.55 22.13
C LYS A 111 27.14 14.42 21.00
N LEU A 112 26.51 13.81 20.01
CA LEU A 112 25.75 14.52 18.97
C LEU A 112 24.25 14.39 19.23
N PHE A 113 23.52 15.48 19.00
CA PHE A 113 22.06 15.54 19.11
C PHE A 113 21.49 16.15 17.84
N THR A 114 20.80 15.36 17.01
CA THR A 114 20.13 15.91 15.82
C THR A 114 18.73 16.38 16.16
N VAL A 115 18.44 17.65 15.84
CA VAL A 115 17.12 18.25 16.00
C VAL A 115 16.42 18.36 14.66
N HIS A 116 15.15 17.95 14.63
CA HIS A 116 14.21 18.25 13.56
C HIS A 116 13.27 19.40 13.96
N GLY A 117 12.69 20.12 13.00
CA GLY A 117 11.92 21.34 13.29
C GLY A 117 10.73 21.15 14.27
N SER A 118 10.09 19.98 14.25
CA SER A 118 9.06 19.59 15.23
C SER A 118 9.61 19.38 16.64
N ASP A 119 10.83 18.87 16.76
CA ASP A 119 11.45 18.54 18.04
C ASP A 119 11.73 19.79 18.88
N VAL A 120 12.14 20.88 18.21
CA VAL A 120 12.37 22.17 18.87
C VAL A 120 11.09 22.70 19.51
N ASN A 121 9.95 22.57 18.83
CA ASN A 121 8.64 22.94 19.37
C ASN A 121 8.17 21.98 20.47
N GLU A 122 8.42 20.67 20.31
CA GLU A 122 8.16 19.66 21.34
C GLU A 122 8.91 19.94 22.64
N MET A 123 10.19 20.33 22.55
CA MET A 123 11.06 20.66 23.69
C MET A 123 10.65 21.95 24.41
N ARG A 124 9.96 22.88 23.73
CA ARG A 124 9.51 24.16 24.29
C ARG A 124 8.41 24.02 25.36
N ALA A 125 7.69 22.90 25.42
CA ALA A 125 6.63 22.71 26.42
C ALA A 125 7.19 22.93 27.84
N PRO A 126 6.55 23.75 28.70
CA PRO A 126 7.20 24.29 29.92
C PRO A 126 7.88 23.24 30.80
N VAL A 127 7.21 22.11 31.04
CA VAL A 127 7.75 20.99 31.83
C VAL A 127 9.03 20.41 31.21
N LYS A 128 9.09 20.24 29.89
CA LYS A 128 10.27 19.73 29.17
C LYS A 128 11.39 20.75 29.18
N ALA A 129 11.10 22.03 28.91
CA ALA A 129 12.08 23.12 28.93
C ALA A 129 12.77 23.24 30.31
N THR A 130 11.99 23.16 31.40
CA THR A 130 12.53 23.13 32.77
C THR A 130 13.44 21.92 33.00
N ILE A 131 13.03 20.71 32.56
CA ILE A 131 13.87 19.51 32.68
C ILE A 131 15.18 19.66 31.89
N ILE A 132 15.14 20.14 30.65
CA ILE A 132 16.31 20.38 29.79
C ILE A 132 17.33 21.30 30.48
N SER A 133 16.85 22.38 31.09
CA SER A 133 17.67 23.35 31.84
C SER A 133 18.26 22.72 33.10
N LEU A 134 17.43 22.09 33.95
CA LEU A 134 17.86 21.46 35.20
C LEU A 134 18.94 20.39 35.01
N VAL A 135 18.81 19.53 34.00
CA VAL A 135 19.81 18.49 33.70
C VAL A 135 21.00 19.02 32.90
N ARG A 136 20.97 20.28 32.44
CA ARG A 136 21.97 20.90 31.55
C ARG A 136 22.26 20.05 30.31
N LEU A 137 21.20 19.66 29.60
CA LEU A 137 21.21 18.64 28.53
C LEU A 137 22.31 18.83 27.46
N PHE A 138 22.57 20.08 27.07
CA PHE A 138 23.54 20.46 26.03
C PHE A 138 24.90 20.94 26.58
N SER A 139 25.22 20.59 27.83
CA SER A 139 26.51 20.88 28.46
C SER A 139 27.60 19.84 28.14
N GLY A 140 28.85 20.16 28.50
CA GLY A 140 30.02 19.31 28.26
C GLY A 140 30.37 19.16 26.77
N LYS A 141 30.99 18.03 26.41
CA LYS A 141 31.42 17.68 25.04
C LYS A 141 30.22 17.22 24.19
N SER A 142 29.34 18.17 23.90
CA SER A 142 28.12 17.97 23.12
C SER A 142 27.96 19.01 22.02
N GLU A 143 27.50 18.58 20.86
CA GLU A 143 27.11 19.42 19.73
C GLU A 143 25.68 19.07 19.29
N ILE A 144 25.00 20.04 18.68
CA ILE A 144 23.64 19.93 18.15
C ILE A 144 23.74 20.06 16.63
N LEU A 145 23.19 19.10 15.90
CA LEU A 145 23.06 19.16 14.45
C LEU A 145 21.63 19.56 14.08
N ALA A 146 21.47 20.71 13.44
CA ALA A 146 20.21 21.14 12.86
C ALA A 146 20.18 20.81 11.37
N ASN A 147 19.13 20.14 10.91
CA ASN A 147 19.01 19.71 9.52
C ASN A 147 18.78 20.84 8.50
N SER A 148 18.67 22.09 8.96
CA SER A 148 18.47 23.29 8.16
C SER A 148 18.83 24.54 8.98
N ASN A 149 19.19 25.65 8.32
CA ASN A 149 19.42 26.93 8.96
C ASN A 149 18.14 27.47 9.61
N PHE A 150 16.96 27.16 9.04
CA PHE A 150 15.68 27.38 9.70
C PHE A 150 15.63 26.68 11.07
N THR A 151 15.90 25.37 11.13
CA THR A 151 15.86 24.61 12.39
C THR A 151 16.93 25.10 13.37
N ARG A 152 18.11 25.51 12.90
CA ARG A 152 19.15 26.14 13.73
C ARG A 152 18.67 27.45 14.34
N SER A 153 18.01 28.29 13.55
CA SER A 153 17.49 29.58 13.99
C SER A 153 16.37 29.41 15.01
N LEU A 154 15.44 28.49 14.75
CA LEU A 154 14.37 28.10 15.68
C LEU A 154 14.94 27.54 17.00
N PHE A 155 15.98 26.71 16.93
CA PHE A 155 16.65 26.18 18.12
C PHE A 155 17.30 27.29 18.94
N ASN A 156 18.10 28.16 18.31
CA ASN A 156 18.76 29.29 18.99
C ASN A 156 17.74 30.26 19.61
N GLN A 157 16.59 30.48 18.97
CA GLN A 157 15.51 31.31 19.50
C GLN A 157 14.85 30.70 20.75
N HIS A 158 14.82 29.37 20.88
CA HIS A 158 14.20 28.67 22.01
C HIS A 158 15.20 28.27 23.11
N PHE A 159 16.49 28.22 22.79
CA PHE A 159 17.57 27.88 23.72
C PHE A 159 18.73 28.90 23.67
N PRO A 160 18.47 30.19 23.97
CA PRO A 160 19.46 31.27 23.82
C PRO A 160 20.69 31.10 24.72
N ASP A 161 20.57 30.38 25.83
CA ASP A 161 21.68 30.07 26.74
C ASP A 161 22.69 29.06 26.18
N ILE A 162 22.36 28.40 25.05
CA ILE A 162 23.26 27.44 24.40
C ILE A 162 24.20 28.18 23.44
N PRO A 163 25.53 28.11 23.63
CA PRO A 163 26.48 28.81 22.78
C PRO A 163 26.28 28.52 21.27
N PRO A 164 26.14 29.54 20.39
CA PRO A 164 25.83 29.34 18.97
C PRO A 164 26.83 28.49 18.18
N HIS A 165 28.06 28.30 18.69
CA HIS A 165 29.08 27.42 18.11
C HIS A 165 28.79 25.93 18.33
N LYS A 166 27.97 25.56 19.33
CA LYS A 166 27.54 24.17 19.57
C LYS A 166 26.46 23.71 18.61
N VAL A 167 25.72 24.63 17.99
CA VAL A 167 24.64 24.32 17.06
C VAL A 167 25.16 24.51 15.64
N LYS A 168 25.33 23.41 14.89
CA LYS A 168 25.77 23.41 13.49
C LYS A 168 24.58 23.18 12.58
N THR A 169 24.61 23.77 11.38
CA THR A 169 23.67 23.41 10.31
C THR A 169 24.32 22.33 9.47
N GLU A 170 23.67 21.17 9.34
CA GLU A 170 24.06 20.15 8.38
C GLU A 170 22.88 19.85 7.46
N TRP A 171 22.97 20.36 6.22
CA TRP A 171 21.98 20.03 5.20
C TRP A 171 21.98 18.53 4.95
N LEU A 172 20.78 17.99 4.74
CA LEU A 172 20.59 16.60 4.37
C LEU A 172 21.10 16.34 2.94
N GLY A 173 20.94 15.11 2.48
CA GLY A 173 21.25 14.76 1.11
C GLY A 173 20.32 13.70 0.52
N VAL A 174 20.64 13.30 -0.70
CA VAL A 174 20.05 12.17 -1.43
C VAL A 174 21.10 11.07 -1.61
N SER A 175 20.66 9.83 -1.78
CA SER A 175 21.55 8.68 -2.02
C SER A 175 21.71 8.36 -3.51
N ASP A 176 22.81 7.69 -3.85
CA ASP A 176 23.22 7.40 -5.23
C ASP A 176 22.17 6.59 -6.02
N PHE A 177 21.28 5.87 -5.32
CA PHE A 177 20.10 5.20 -5.89
C PHE A 177 19.25 6.13 -6.77
N TRP A 178 19.02 7.38 -6.35
CA TRP A 178 18.13 8.30 -7.06
C TRP A 178 18.74 8.88 -8.34
N PHE A 179 20.03 8.68 -8.59
CA PHE A 179 20.68 9.02 -9.87
C PHE A 179 20.77 7.83 -10.83
N GLN A 180 20.28 6.65 -10.44
CA GLN A 180 20.23 5.49 -11.34
C GLN A 180 19.29 5.74 -12.52
N PRO A 181 19.48 5.06 -13.67
CA PRO A 181 18.57 5.16 -14.79
C PRO A 181 17.13 4.82 -14.40
N ALA A 182 16.22 5.72 -14.72
CA ALA A 182 14.78 5.50 -14.66
C ALA A 182 14.26 4.86 -15.95
N ALA A 183 13.07 4.24 -15.88
CA ALA A 183 12.32 3.77 -17.03
C ALA A 183 12.00 4.91 -18.03
N ASN A 184 11.61 4.54 -19.25
CA ASN A 184 11.27 5.51 -20.27
C ASN A 184 10.05 6.35 -19.86
N ARG A 185 10.12 7.68 -20.08
CA ARG A 185 9.05 8.63 -19.74
C ARG A 185 7.71 8.27 -20.38
N SER A 186 7.69 7.96 -21.68
CA SER A 186 6.48 7.59 -22.42
C SER A 186 5.91 6.26 -21.93
N GLU A 187 6.76 5.28 -21.62
CA GLU A 187 6.34 4.00 -21.05
C GLU A 187 5.71 4.19 -19.66
N THR A 188 6.30 5.03 -18.81
CA THR A 188 5.79 5.33 -17.47
C THR A 188 4.48 6.11 -17.54
N ARG A 189 4.35 7.07 -18.48
CA ARG A 189 3.09 7.79 -18.74
C ARG A 189 1.99 6.87 -19.25
N PHE A 190 2.31 5.99 -20.20
CA PHE A 190 1.39 4.98 -20.73
C PHE A 190 0.83 4.09 -19.62
N LYS A 191 1.68 3.57 -18.72
CA LYS A 191 1.27 2.77 -17.55
C LYS A 191 0.33 3.50 -16.59
N LEU A 192 0.30 4.84 -16.62
CA LEU A 192 -0.54 5.69 -15.76
C LEU A 192 -1.78 6.24 -16.47
N GLY A 193 -2.03 5.90 -17.74
CA GLY A 193 -3.10 6.51 -18.53
C GLY A 193 -2.92 8.02 -18.70
N VAL A 194 -1.66 8.46 -18.82
CA VAL A 194 -1.21 9.84 -19.02
C VAL A 194 -0.75 9.99 -20.47
N ALA A 195 -1.18 11.06 -21.14
CA ALA A 195 -0.74 11.35 -22.50
C ALA A 195 0.70 11.90 -22.51
N ASP A 196 1.46 11.62 -23.57
CA ASP A 196 2.87 12.00 -23.68
C ASP A 196 3.08 13.52 -23.70
N ASP A 197 2.11 14.27 -24.22
CA ASP A 197 2.07 15.74 -24.30
C ASP A 197 1.44 16.42 -23.07
N ALA A 198 0.85 15.66 -22.14
CA ALA A 198 0.25 16.21 -20.93
C ALA A 198 1.28 16.92 -20.03
N TYR A 199 0.85 17.98 -19.33
CA TYR A 199 1.66 18.66 -18.33
C TYR A 199 1.46 18.00 -16.97
N VAL A 200 2.48 17.31 -16.47
CA VAL A 200 2.34 16.44 -15.28
C VAL A 200 3.01 17.05 -14.05
N ILE A 201 2.21 17.34 -13.04
CA ILE A 201 2.63 17.90 -11.76
C ILE A 201 2.64 16.79 -10.72
N LEU A 202 3.71 16.64 -9.94
CA LEU A 202 3.89 15.59 -8.95
C LEU A 202 4.03 16.13 -7.52
N THR A 203 3.29 15.56 -6.57
CA THR A 203 3.51 15.75 -5.14
C THR A 203 3.79 14.40 -4.49
N VAL A 204 4.88 14.31 -3.72
CA VAL A 204 5.21 13.10 -2.93
C VAL A 204 5.17 13.45 -1.45
N GLY A 205 4.29 12.78 -0.71
CA GLY A 205 4.15 12.94 0.73
C GLY A 205 2.80 12.45 1.29
N ARG A 206 2.76 12.21 2.59
CA ARG A 206 1.56 11.81 3.33
C ARG A 206 0.46 12.87 3.25
N LEU A 207 -0.78 12.47 2.97
CA LEU A 207 -1.95 13.37 2.94
C LEU A 207 -2.23 13.93 4.34
N THR A 208 -1.62 15.07 4.64
CA THR A 208 -1.70 15.73 5.94
C THR A 208 -1.72 17.26 5.74
N PRO A 209 -2.43 18.03 6.59
CA PRO A 209 -2.55 19.49 6.43
C PRO A 209 -1.22 20.21 6.24
N ARG A 210 -0.16 19.71 6.89
CA ARG A 210 1.20 20.26 6.83
C ARG A 210 1.80 20.25 5.41
N LYS A 211 1.40 19.33 4.55
CA LYS A 211 1.98 19.12 3.22
C LYS A 211 1.40 20.03 2.13
N GLY A 212 0.49 20.96 2.45
CA GLY A 212 0.05 22.01 1.52
C GLY A 212 -0.75 21.54 0.31
N HIS A 213 -1.29 20.31 0.31
CA HIS A 213 -1.98 19.75 -0.86
C HIS A 213 -3.17 20.60 -1.31
N LEU A 214 -3.94 21.13 -0.34
CA LEU A 214 -5.03 22.06 -0.62
C LEU A 214 -4.54 23.38 -1.26
N SER A 215 -3.37 23.89 -0.88
CA SER A 215 -2.78 25.08 -1.51
C SER A 215 -2.39 24.82 -2.96
N VAL A 216 -1.87 23.63 -3.27
CA VAL A 216 -1.55 23.22 -4.66
C VAL A 216 -2.83 23.05 -5.47
N ILE A 217 -3.85 22.39 -4.93
CA ILE A 217 -5.13 22.18 -5.60
C ILE A 217 -5.88 23.49 -5.85
N GLU A 218 -5.84 24.42 -4.90
CA GLU A 218 -6.39 25.78 -5.06
C GLU A 218 -5.60 26.60 -6.09
N ALA A 219 -4.33 26.27 -6.34
CA ALA A 219 -3.59 26.86 -7.45
C ALA A 219 -3.98 26.23 -8.81
N LEU A 220 -4.27 24.93 -8.85
CA LEU A 220 -4.78 24.24 -10.04
C LEU A 220 -6.13 24.82 -10.50
N SER A 221 -7.03 25.15 -9.56
CA SER A 221 -8.33 25.77 -9.87
C SER A 221 -8.20 27.16 -10.52
N ARG A 222 -7.05 27.82 -10.35
CA ARG A 222 -6.73 29.17 -10.87
C ARG A 222 -5.92 29.16 -12.16
N LEU A 223 -5.51 27.99 -12.66
CA LEU A 223 -4.84 27.88 -13.96
C LEU A 223 -5.78 28.31 -15.11
N PRO A 224 -5.27 28.90 -16.20
CA PRO A 224 -6.04 29.11 -17.42
C PRO A 224 -6.57 27.79 -17.99
N GLU A 225 -7.80 27.77 -18.51
CA GLU A 225 -8.44 26.55 -19.02
C GLU A 225 -7.59 25.79 -20.06
N ARG A 226 -6.89 26.51 -20.96
CA ARG A 226 -5.93 25.92 -21.92
C ARG A 226 -4.85 25.04 -21.28
N ILE A 227 -4.46 25.35 -20.04
CA ILE A 227 -3.48 24.60 -19.25
C ILE A 227 -4.20 23.48 -18.47
N LYS A 228 -5.33 23.77 -17.82
CA LYS A 228 -6.10 22.79 -17.04
C LYS A 228 -6.47 21.54 -17.83
N GLU A 229 -6.98 21.71 -19.06
CA GLU A 229 -7.41 20.61 -19.95
C GLU A 229 -6.29 19.59 -20.21
N HIS A 230 -5.03 20.05 -20.21
CA HIS A 230 -3.84 19.23 -20.48
C HIS A 230 -3.04 18.91 -19.20
N THR A 231 -3.50 19.35 -18.02
CA THR A 231 -2.79 19.18 -16.74
C THR A 231 -3.24 17.93 -16.01
N ILE A 232 -2.27 17.10 -15.62
CA ILE A 232 -2.47 15.95 -14.75
C ILE A 232 -1.68 16.16 -13.46
N TYR A 233 -2.38 16.14 -12.33
CA TYR A 233 -1.78 16.25 -11.00
C TYR A 233 -1.70 14.87 -10.35
N ILE A 234 -0.53 14.46 -9.90
CA ILE A 234 -0.29 13.15 -9.28
C ILE A 234 0.13 13.35 -7.83
N ILE A 235 -0.60 12.75 -6.90
CA ILE A 235 -0.27 12.76 -5.47
C ILE A 235 0.12 11.34 -5.04
N VAL A 236 1.34 11.18 -4.54
CA VAL A 236 1.90 9.90 -4.08
C VAL A 236 2.12 9.91 -2.58
N GLY A 237 1.56 8.94 -1.87
CA GLY A 237 1.81 8.72 -0.45
C GLY A 237 0.65 8.01 0.24
N PRO A 238 0.78 7.66 1.53
CA PRO A 238 -0.30 7.00 2.25
C PRO A 238 -1.47 7.96 2.42
N HIS A 239 -2.63 7.54 1.92
CA HIS A 239 -3.92 8.18 2.15
C HIS A 239 -4.51 7.60 3.44
N TYR A 240 -4.47 8.35 4.54
CA TYR A 240 -5.15 7.93 5.77
C TYR A 240 -6.63 8.29 5.68
N ASP A 241 -7.51 7.38 6.09
CA ASP A 241 -8.94 7.68 6.26
C ASP A 241 -9.12 8.81 7.27
N GLY A 242 -9.77 9.89 6.83
CA GLY A 242 -9.99 11.07 7.66
C GLY A 242 -10.38 12.31 6.88
N GLU A 243 -10.92 13.28 7.62
CA GLU A 243 -11.51 14.53 7.13
C GLU A 243 -10.62 15.29 6.13
N TYR A 244 -9.29 15.28 6.34
CA TYR A 244 -8.36 15.95 5.43
C TYR A 244 -8.25 15.27 4.06
N THR A 245 -8.19 13.94 4.02
CA THR A 245 -8.12 13.17 2.77
C THR A 245 -9.39 13.39 1.93
N SER A 246 -10.57 13.37 2.57
CA SER A 246 -11.83 13.71 1.90
C SER A 246 -11.83 15.15 1.36
N LYS A 247 -11.37 16.13 2.16
CA LYS A 247 -11.22 17.54 1.72
C LYS A 247 -10.30 17.68 0.51
N VAL A 248 -9.18 16.96 0.48
CA VAL A 248 -8.25 16.94 -0.65
C VAL A 248 -8.89 16.29 -1.89
N LYS A 249 -9.54 15.13 -1.77
CA LYS A 249 -10.26 14.47 -2.88
C LYS A 249 -11.35 15.38 -3.47
N VAL A 250 -12.18 16.02 -2.63
CA VAL A 250 -13.24 16.96 -3.06
C VAL A 250 -12.68 18.20 -3.76
N ALA A 251 -11.67 18.85 -3.17
CA ALA A 251 -11.05 20.02 -3.77
C ALA A 251 -10.38 19.67 -5.12
N ALA A 252 -9.74 18.50 -5.22
CA ALA A 252 -9.12 18.04 -6.47
C ALA A 252 -10.15 17.85 -7.59
N ALA A 253 -11.31 17.23 -7.29
CA ALA A 253 -12.41 17.09 -8.24
C ALA A 253 -12.98 18.45 -8.70
N ALA A 254 -12.99 19.46 -7.82
CA ALA A 254 -13.42 20.82 -8.15
C ALA A 254 -12.36 21.68 -8.87
N SER A 255 -11.11 21.22 -9.00
CA SER A 255 -10.01 22.02 -9.56
C SER A 255 -10.02 22.18 -11.08
N GLY A 256 -10.79 21.36 -11.79
CA GLY A 256 -10.77 21.30 -13.27
C GLY A 256 -9.54 20.60 -13.86
N CYS A 257 -8.58 20.16 -13.06
CA CYS A 257 -7.44 19.34 -13.51
C CYS A 257 -7.66 17.85 -13.19
N LYS A 258 -7.25 16.95 -14.08
CA LYS A 258 -7.29 15.49 -13.81
C LYS A 258 -6.32 15.18 -12.68
N THR A 259 -6.80 14.62 -11.57
CA THR A 259 -5.95 14.27 -10.42
C THR A 259 -5.88 12.75 -10.23
N LEU A 260 -4.67 12.22 -10.08
CA LEU A 260 -4.38 10.82 -9.77
C LEU A 260 -3.88 10.70 -8.33
N PHE A 261 -4.52 9.82 -7.54
CA PHE A 261 -4.13 9.50 -6.17
C PHE A 261 -3.45 8.12 -6.16
N LEU A 262 -2.16 8.09 -5.83
CA LEU A 262 -1.35 6.88 -5.74
C LEU A 262 -0.92 6.67 -4.28
N ASN A 263 -1.06 5.44 -3.80
CA ASN A 263 -0.57 5.02 -2.47
C ASN A 263 0.97 5.02 -2.41
N GLU A 264 1.56 4.53 -1.32
CA GLU A 264 3.02 4.33 -1.25
C GLU A 264 3.52 3.43 -2.39
N LEU A 265 4.55 3.90 -3.09
CA LEU A 265 5.22 3.19 -4.19
C LEU A 265 6.58 2.67 -3.72
N SER A 266 7.11 1.66 -4.42
CA SER A 266 8.53 1.28 -4.25
C SER A 266 9.43 2.40 -4.77
N ASP A 267 10.66 2.47 -4.27
CA ASP A 267 11.59 3.55 -4.60
C ASP A 267 11.94 3.55 -6.10
N ASP A 268 11.96 2.37 -6.75
CA ASP A 268 12.16 2.23 -8.20
C ASP A 268 11.01 2.84 -9.02
N VAL A 269 9.76 2.49 -8.70
CA VAL A 269 8.58 3.04 -9.40
C VAL A 269 8.46 4.54 -9.12
N LEU A 270 8.85 5.00 -7.93
CA LEU A 270 8.88 6.41 -7.59
C LEU A 270 9.98 7.17 -8.37
N ARG A 271 11.16 6.57 -8.56
CA ARG A 271 12.25 7.11 -9.41
C ARG A 271 11.78 7.26 -10.86
N ASP A 272 11.11 6.24 -11.39
CA ASP A 272 10.53 6.26 -12.74
C ASP A 272 9.46 7.35 -12.88
N LEU A 273 8.62 7.52 -11.86
CA LEU A 273 7.61 8.57 -11.82
C LEU A 273 8.21 9.99 -11.72
N TYR A 274 9.25 10.20 -10.91
CA TYR A 274 9.99 11.46 -10.89
C TYR A 274 10.52 11.82 -12.29
N LYS A 275 10.99 10.83 -13.07
CA LYS A 275 11.45 11.05 -14.45
C LYS A 275 10.32 11.33 -15.44
N ALA A 276 9.13 10.80 -15.19
CA ALA A 276 7.98 10.92 -16.08
C ALA A 276 7.23 12.26 -15.97
N CYS A 277 7.42 13.01 -14.88
CA CYS A 277 6.72 14.26 -14.61
C CYS A 277 7.41 15.51 -15.20
N ASP A 278 6.75 16.66 -15.17
CA ASP A 278 7.28 17.94 -15.65
C ASP A 278 7.70 18.88 -14.53
N VAL A 279 6.95 18.90 -13.42
CA VAL A 279 7.23 19.72 -12.24
C VAL A 279 6.92 18.93 -10.97
N PHE A 280 7.84 18.95 -10.00
CA PHE A 280 7.53 18.57 -8.63
C PHE A 280 6.91 19.77 -7.88
N CYS A 281 5.79 19.61 -7.22
CA CYS A 281 5.16 20.70 -6.45
C CYS A 281 4.87 20.23 -5.02
N LEU A 282 5.47 20.89 -4.03
CA LEU A 282 5.15 20.69 -2.62
C LEU A 282 5.38 22.00 -1.88
N THR A 283 4.31 22.60 -1.37
CA THR A 283 4.37 23.96 -0.81
C THR A 283 4.33 24.01 0.71
N GLY A 284 3.90 22.94 1.37
CA GLY A 284 3.72 22.93 2.81
C GLY A 284 2.63 23.91 3.28
N HIS A 285 2.53 24.16 4.59
CA HIS A 285 1.51 25.07 5.14
C HIS A 285 1.98 25.68 6.47
N THR A 286 1.78 27.00 6.69
CA THR A 286 2.34 27.69 7.88
C THR A 286 1.48 27.59 9.14
N LYS A 287 0.15 27.46 9.01
CA LYS A 287 -0.79 27.65 10.13
C LYS A 287 -1.10 26.37 10.89
N LEU A 288 -0.08 25.64 11.37
CA LEU A 288 -0.29 24.38 12.10
C LEU A 288 0.53 24.33 13.39
N ASN A 289 -0.19 24.26 14.52
CA ASN A 289 0.29 24.34 15.90
C ASN A 289 1.59 23.53 16.16
N GLY A 290 2.75 24.17 16.01
CA GLY A 290 4.07 23.57 16.27
C GLY A 290 4.57 22.56 15.23
N LEU A 291 3.84 22.30 14.15
CA LEU A 291 4.25 21.38 13.08
C LEU A 291 5.01 22.14 11.99
N VAL A 292 6.31 21.88 11.86
CA VAL A 292 7.19 22.50 10.86
C VAL A 292 7.44 21.52 9.70
N GLU A 293 7.52 22.02 8.47
CA GLU A 293 8.16 21.27 7.39
C GLU A 293 9.68 21.23 7.57
N GLY A 294 10.26 20.06 7.33
CA GLY A 294 11.70 19.86 7.46
C GLY A 294 12.48 20.40 6.25
N PHE A 295 13.65 19.81 6.00
CA PHE A 295 14.45 20.10 4.81
C PHE A 295 13.74 19.67 3.51
N GLY A 296 13.11 18.49 3.50
CA GLY A 296 12.37 17.95 2.34
C GLY A 296 13.24 17.12 1.39
N LEU A 297 13.47 15.85 1.73
CA LEU A 297 14.28 14.93 0.92
C LEU A 297 13.73 14.75 -0.50
N VAL A 298 12.40 14.73 -0.64
CA VAL A 298 11.66 14.60 -1.92
C VAL A 298 12.05 15.64 -2.99
N TYR A 299 12.51 16.84 -2.62
CA TYR A 299 13.02 17.81 -3.60
C TYR A 299 14.36 17.37 -4.22
N LEU A 300 15.19 16.67 -3.45
CA LEU A 300 16.47 16.14 -3.91
C LEU A 300 16.30 14.83 -4.69
N GLU A 301 15.33 14.01 -4.30
CA GLU A 301 14.92 12.82 -5.05
C GLU A 301 14.40 13.22 -6.44
N ALA A 302 13.51 14.21 -6.51
CA ALA A 302 13.06 14.84 -7.75
C ALA A 302 14.25 15.44 -8.54
N GLY A 303 15.11 16.22 -7.88
CA GLY A 303 16.28 16.82 -8.50
C GLY A 303 17.26 15.81 -9.09
N ALA A 304 17.48 14.67 -8.43
CA ALA A 304 18.37 13.60 -8.91
C ALA A 304 17.91 12.96 -10.24
N GLN A 305 16.61 13.03 -10.55
CA GLN A 305 16.05 12.63 -11.86
C GLN A 305 15.96 13.79 -12.87
N GLY A 306 16.33 15.01 -12.48
CA GLY A 306 16.18 16.22 -13.29
C GLY A 306 14.73 16.72 -13.35
N LEU A 307 13.99 16.66 -12.24
CA LEU A 307 12.65 17.22 -12.13
C LEU A 307 12.70 18.56 -11.33
N PRO A 308 12.39 19.71 -11.95
CA PRO A 308 12.41 21.00 -11.27
C PRO A 308 11.27 21.09 -10.24
N SER A 309 11.53 21.80 -9.13
CA SER A 309 10.61 21.87 -8.00
C SER A 309 9.97 23.24 -7.80
N ILE A 310 8.67 23.30 -7.53
CA ILE A 310 8.01 24.43 -6.86
C ILE A 310 7.93 24.10 -5.37
N ALA A 311 8.62 24.88 -4.55
CA ALA A 311 8.71 24.73 -3.11
C ALA A 311 8.14 25.94 -2.38
N GLY A 312 7.52 25.71 -1.23
CA GLY A 312 7.06 26.80 -0.37
C GLY A 312 8.17 27.48 0.43
N ASN A 313 7.98 28.75 0.76
CA ASN A 313 8.88 29.59 1.57
C ASN A 313 8.90 29.26 3.07
N VAL A 314 8.74 27.98 3.44
CA VAL A 314 8.47 27.54 4.82
C VAL A 314 9.45 26.47 5.30
N GLY A 315 9.78 26.52 6.59
CA GLY A 315 10.69 25.56 7.21
C GLY A 315 12.05 25.53 6.52
N GLY A 316 12.60 24.34 6.32
CA GLY A 316 13.86 24.14 5.60
C GLY A 316 13.74 24.04 4.07
N MET A 317 12.55 24.20 3.49
CA MET A 317 12.30 23.88 2.08
C MET A 317 13.06 24.80 1.09
N PRO A 318 13.23 26.11 1.34
CA PRO A 318 14.09 26.99 0.53
C PRO A 318 15.58 26.65 0.59
N GLU A 319 16.00 25.75 1.47
CA GLU A 319 17.39 25.28 1.56
C GLU A 319 17.60 24.02 0.70
N ALA A 320 16.54 23.27 0.40
CA ALA A 320 16.57 22.19 -0.58
C ALA A 320 16.45 22.72 -2.03
N VAL A 321 15.59 23.71 -2.25
CA VAL A 321 15.32 24.30 -3.58
C VAL A 321 15.82 25.74 -3.66
N GLU A 322 16.81 25.98 -4.54
CA GLU A 322 17.36 27.31 -4.81
C GLU A 322 16.52 28.04 -5.88
N HIS A 323 15.77 29.07 -5.44
CA HIS A 323 14.87 29.86 -6.30
C HIS A 323 15.59 30.40 -7.54
N GLY A 324 15.02 30.17 -8.72
CA GLY A 324 15.54 30.64 -10.00
C GLY A 324 16.72 29.83 -10.54
N LYS A 325 17.19 28.79 -9.83
CA LYS A 325 18.26 27.88 -10.30
C LYS A 325 17.86 26.42 -10.30
N SER A 326 17.33 25.91 -9.18
CA SER A 326 16.97 24.49 -9.02
C SER A 326 15.46 24.26 -8.91
N GLY A 327 14.68 25.33 -9.10
CA GLY A 327 13.24 25.39 -8.90
C GLY A 327 12.77 26.80 -8.56
N LEU A 328 11.51 26.93 -8.13
CA LEU A 328 10.89 28.18 -7.72
C LEU A 328 10.44 28.09 -6.26
N VAL A 329 10.90 29.03 -5.43
CA VAL A 329 10.37 29.20 -4.06
C VAL A 329 9.22 30.21 -4.09
N VAL A 330 8.05 29.82 -3.58
CA VAL A 330 6.77 30.56 -3.62
C VAL A 330 6.16 30.75 -2.22
N ASN A 331 5.16 31.62 -2.09
CA ASN A 331 4.46 31.81 -0.81
C ASN A 331 3.45 30.66 -0.55
N SER A 332 3.67 29.85 0.49
CA SER A 332 2.94 28.59 0.71
C SER A 332 1.43 28.70 0.96
N ASN A 333 0.94 29.89 1.33
CA ASN A 333 -0.49 30.14 1.58
C ASN A 333 -1.13 31.00 0.48
N ASP A 334 -0.43 31.20 -0.64
CA ASP A 334 -0.83 32.05 -1.74
C ASP A 334 -0.93 31.20 -3.02
N ALA A 335 -2.16 30.80 -3.34
CA ALA A 335 -2.42 29.99 -4.51
C ALA A 335 -2.23 30.74 -5.84
N ASP A 336 -2.26 32.08 -5.84
CA ASP A 336 -1.93 32.87 -7.04
C ASP A 336 -0.44 32.78 -7.33
N SER A 337 0.41 32.90 -6.30
CA SER A 337 1.86 32.71 -6.42
C SER A 337 2.23 31.31 -6.92
N ILE A 338 1.54 30.27 -6.44
CA ILE A 338 1.75 28.89 -6.91
C ILE A 338 1.25 28.71 -8.36
N ALA A 339 0.07 29.24 -8.70
CA ALA A 339 -0.52 29.13 -10.04
C ALA A 339 0.32 29.88 -11.08
N GLN A 340 0.83 31.07 -10.75
CA GLN A 340 1.73 31.83 -11.61
C GLN A 340 3.00 31.04 -11.93
N SER A 341 3.64 30.41 -10.94
CA SER A 341 4.81 29.56 -11.16
C SER A 341 4.49 28.31 -11.97
N LEU A 342 3.32 27.69 -11.79
CA LEU A 342 2.88 26.55 -12.61
C LEU A 342 2.65 26.96 -14.07
N CYS A 343 2.06 28.13 -14.33
CA CYS A 343 1.92 28.71 -15.67
C CYS A 343 3.29 29.04 -16.29
N GLU A 344 4.21 29.62 -15.54
CA GLU A 344 5.55 29.98 -16.02
C GLU A 344 6.34 28.74 -16.46
N LEU A 345 6.33 27.67 -15.67
CA LEU A 345 6.99 26.40 -16.03
C LEU A 345 6.26 25.63 -17.15
N HIS A 346 4.97 25.87 -17.34
CA HIS A 346 4.23 25.35 -18.50
C HIS A 346 4.64 26.09 -19.78
N ASP A 347 4.55 27.42 -19.77
CA ASP A 347 4.69 28.28 -20.95
C ASP A 347 6.15 28.52 -21.37
N LEU A 348 7.13 28.29 -20.47
CA LEU A 348 8.57 28.44 -20.75
C LEU A 348 9.35 27.11 -20.63
N PRO A 349 9.21 26.14 -21.58
CA PRO A 349 9.91 24.86 -21.52
C PRO A 349 11.44 24.95 -21.38
N ARG A 350 12.08 25.97 -21.98
CA ARG A 350 13.53 26.20 -21.83
C ARG A 350 13.91 26.63 -20.41
N PHE A 351 13.06 27.41 -19.74
CA PHE A 351 13.28 27.78 -18.34
C PHE A 351 13.04 26.57 -17.41
N ARG A 352 11.98 25.80 -17.67
CA ARG A 352 11.75 24.51 -16.98
C ARG A 352 12.96 23.58 -17.10
N GLN A 353 13.57 23.46 -18.29
CA GLN A 353 14.78 22.66 -18.48
C GLN A 353 16.00 23.23 -17.74
N ALA A 354 16.22 24.55 -17.76
CA ALA A 354 17.32 25.16 -17.02
C ALA A 354 17.20 24.92 -15.50
N LEU A 355 15.97 24.96 -14.96
CA LEU A 355 15.71 24.59 -13.56
C LEU A 355 15.86 23.09 -13.30
N ALA A 356 15.55 22.24 -14.28
CA ALA A 356 15.76 20.79 -14.20
C ALA A 356 17.25 20.43 -14.07
N ASP A 357 18.08 21.07 -14.89
CA ASP A 357 19.53 20.89 -14.88
C ASP A 357 20.12 21.40 -13.55
N GLY A 358 19.66 22.56 -13.07
CA GLY A 358 20.05 23.08 -11.75
C GLY A 358 19.53 22.25 -10.56
N ALA A 359 18.39 21.56 -10.69
CA ALA A 359 17.89 20.60 -9.70
C ALA A 359 18.81 19.37 -9.61
N LEU A 360 19.31 18.89 -10.75
CA LEU A 360 20.28 17.80 -10.81
C LEU A 360 21.62 18.18 -10.19
N GLU A 361 22.15 19.37 -10.49
CA GLU A 361 23.39 19.85 -9.85
C GLU A 361 23.20 20.10 -8.34
N ARG A 362 22.05 20.64 -7.93
CA ARG A 362 21.72 20.82 -6.50
C ARG A 362 21.69 19.48 -5.76
N ALA A 363 21.10 18.44 -6.37
CA ALA A 363 21.09 17.08 -5.83
C ALA A 363 22.50 16.48 -5.72
N LYS A 364 23.35 16.61 -6.76
CA LYS A 364 24.75 16.14 -6.75
C LYS A 364 25.60 16.79 -5.65
N ILE A 365 25.33 18.05 -5.30
CA ILE A 365 26.00 18.75 -4.19
C ILE A 365 25.45 18.30 -2.83
N LEU A 366 24.17 17.97 -2.76
CA LEU A 366 23.46 17.52 -1.56
C LEU A 366 23.43 15.99 -1.46
N THR A 367 24.58 15.36 -1.20
CA THR A 367 24.68 13.90 -0.96
C THR A 367 24.76 13.54 0.53
N TRP A 368 24.31 12.34 0.88
CA TRP A 368 24.48 11.78 2.23
C TRP A 368 25.96 11.66 2.62
N ARG A 369 26.84 11.27 1.68
CA ARG A 369 28.29 11.20 1.90
C ARG A 369 28.87 12.53 2.41
N ARG A 370 28.44 13.67 1.86
CA ARG A 370 28.83 14.99 2.37
C ARG A 370 28.25 15.25 3.77
N CYS A 371 26.96 14.99 3.96
CA CYS A 371 26.27 15.17 5.25
C CYS A 371 26.97 14.38 6.38
N VAL A 372 27.30 13.10 6.14
CA VAL A 372 28.07 12.23 7.05
C VAL A 372 29.46 12.79 7.34
N ALA A 373 30.21 13.17 6.30
CA ALA A 373 31.59 13.64 6.45
C ALA A 373 31.66 14.89 7.33
N ALA A 374 30.73 15.83 7.14
CA ALA A 374 30.61 17.03 7.96
C ALA A 374 30.10 16.72 9.38
N SER A 375 29.06 15.88 9.51
CA SER A 375 28.46 15.51 10.81
C SER A 375 29.42 14.81 11.77
N TYR A 376 30.31 13.95 11.26
CA TYR A 376 31.21 13.13 12.07
C TYR A 376 32.70 13.48 11.93
N GLY A 377 33.09 14.37 11.01
CA GLY A 377 34.47 14.80 10.83
C GLY A 377 35.38 13.81 10.08
N PHE A 378 34.84 13.01 9.16
CA PHE A 378 35.66 12.16 8.30
C PHE A 378 36.54 13.01 7.36
N SER A 379 37.85 12.74 7.30
CA SER A 379 38.79 13.58 6.55
C SER A 379 38.66 13.47 5.02
N SER A 380 38.81 14.60 4.34
CA SER A 380 38.62 14.76 2.89
C SER A 380 39.65 14.03 2.00
N HIS A 381 40.63 13.32 2.56
CA HIS A 381 41.54 12.47 1.76
C HIS A 381 40.82 11.34 1.02
N HIS A 382 39.63 10.93 1.47
CA HIS A 382 38.73 10.00 0.77
C HIS A 382 37.71 10.69 -0.16
N ALA A 383 37.88 11.99 -0.45
CA ALA A 383 36.98 12.82 -1.26
C ALA A 383 37.62 13.27 -2.60
N LYS A 384 38.48 12.44 -3.21
CA LYS A 384 39.19 12.72 -4.48
C LYS A 384 38.30 12.85 -5.74
N TRP A 385 36.97 12.79 -5.60
CA TRP A 385 36.01 12.72 -6.71
C TRP A 385 35.01 13.89 -6.78
N LEU A 386 35.24 14.98 -6.04
CA LEU A 386 34.42 16.21 -6.08
C LEU A 386 34.81 17.18 -7.20
N GLN A 387 35.15 16.67 -8.39
CA GLN A 387 35.41 17.47 -9.59
C GLN A 387 34.52 16.95 -10.71
N PRO A 388 33.58 17.75 -11.26
CA PRO A 388 32.84 17.35 -12.45
C PRO A 388 33.80 17.24 -13.64
N HIS A 389 33.69 16.16 -14.42
CA HIS A 389 34.40 16.03 -15.69
C HIS A 389 33.76 16.92 -16.76
N SER A 390 34.01 18.23 -16.70
CA SER A 390 33.73 19.17 -17.78
C SER A 390 34.96 19.34 -18.67
N SER A 391 34.93 18.75 -19.87
CA SER A 391 35.76 19.22 -20.97
C SER A 391 35.17 20.54 -21.49
N PRO A 392 35.91 21.65 -21.53
CA PRO A 392 35.37 22.93 -21.95
C PRO A 392 35.21 22.97 -23.49
N ILE A 393 33.97 22.92 -23.97
CA ILE A 393 33.67 23.34 -25.35
C ILE A 393 33.58 24.86 -25.35
N SER A 394 34.61 25.50 -25.90
CA SER A 394 34.65 26.94 -26.10
C SER A 394 33.68 27.35 -27.22
N LEU A 395 32.56 27.98 -26.88
CA LEU A 395 31.74 28.71 -27.84
C LEU A 395 32.25 30.15 -27.93
N THR A 396 33.03 30.42 -28.98
CA THR A 396 33.36 31.79 -29.40
C THR A 396 32.11 32.50 -29.89
N SER A 397 32.00 33.77 -29.53
CA SER A 397 30.97 34.70 -30.01
C SER A 397 31.08 34.93 -31.52
N ASP A 398 29.96 34.89 -32.25
CA ASP A 398 29.76 35.79 -33.40
C ASP A 398 28.25 36.07 -33.66
N ILE A 399 27.93 37.37 -33.57
CA ILE A 399 27.09 38.22 -34.45
C ILE A 399 26.29 37.46 -35.55
N THR A 400 24.97 37.59 -35.74
CA THR A 400 24.24 38.80 -36.17
C THR A 400 22.73 38.83 -35.87
N GLN A 401 22.17 40.05 -35.79
CA GLN A 401 20.73 40.35 -35.76
C GLN A 401 19.97 40.02 -37.09
N PRO A 402 18.62 39.94 -37.05
CA PRO A 402 17.81 39.53 -38.21
C PRO A 402 17.53 40.67 -39.21
N GLN A 403 17.24 40.31 -40.46
CA GLN A 403 16.65 41.22 -41.46
C GLN A 403 15.28 40.74 -41.96
N ASN A 404 14.49 41.71 -42.40
CA ASN A 404 13.08 41.58 -42.79
C ASN A 404 12.87 40.80 -44.10
N GLY A 405 11.71 40.16 -44.22
CA GLY A 405 11.21 39.57 -45.47
C GLY A 405 9.67 39.60 -45.51
N LEU A 406 9.10 40.62 -46.13
CA LEU A 406 7.64 40.82 -46.29
C LEU A 406 7.07 40.06 -47.52
N ALA A 407 5.73 39.98 -47.55
CA ALA A 407 4.87 39.75 -48.74
C ALA A 407 4.77 38.30 -49.28
N ARG A 408 3.65 37.84 -49.85
CA ARG A 408 2.30 38.43 -50.09
C ARG A 408 1.29 37.31 -50.42
N ARG A 409 -0.02 37.55 -50.15
CA ARG A 409 -1.27 37.13 -50.87
C ARG A 409 -1.28 35.74 -51.59
N SER A 410 -2.33 34.92 -51.52
CA SER A 410 -3.66 35.12 -52.18
C SER A 410 -4.57 33.87 -51.96
N VAL A 411 -5.88 33.73 -52.24
CA VAL A 411 -7.10 34.60 -52.35
C VAL A 411 -8.36 33.69 -52.50
N LEU A 412 -9.49 34.04 -51.87
CA LEU A 412 -10.90 33.61 -52.13
C LEU A 412 -11.35 32.13 -52.02
N GLY A 413 -12.62 31.95 -51.63
CA GLY A 413 -13.34 30.67 -51.69
C GLY A 413 -14.62 30.60 -50.84
N ALA A 414 -15.59 31.51 -51.05
CA ALA A 414 -16.86 31.47 -50.31
C ALA A 414 -17.93 30.65 -51.04
N PHE A 415 -18.67 29.80 -50.32
CA PHE A 415 -20.03 29.38 -50.68
C PHE A 415 -20.86 29.15 -49.41
N ALA A 416 -22.10 29.65 -49.43
CA ALA A 416 -23.08 29.44 -48.38
C ALA A 416 -24.16 28.47 -48.86
N SER A 417 -24.67 27.62 -47.97
CA SER A 417 -25.92 26.89 -48.19
C SER A 417 -26.57 26.52 -46.85
N VAL A 418 -27.84 26.88 -46.72
CA VAL A 418 -28.68 26.70 -45.53
C VAL A 418 -29.32 25.31 -45.53
N GLY A 419 -29.42 24.70 -44.34
CA GLY A 419 -30.48 23.74 -44.01
C GLY A 419 -30.15 22.26 -44.19
N LEU A 420 -30.12 21.54 -43.07
CA LEU A 420 -31.19 20.59 -42.74
C LEU A 420 -31.07 20.17 -41.26
N LEU A 421 -32.17 20.23 -40.51
CA LEU A 421 -32.29 19.45 -39.27
C LEU A 421 -32.28 17.97 -39.64
N LYS A 422 -31.25 17.24 -39.20
CA LYS A 422 -31.32 15.78 -39.03
C LYS A 422 -30.96 15.46 -37.60
N THR A 423 -31.99 15.14 -36.83
CA THR A 423 -31.88 14.40 -35.56
C THR A 423 -31.20 13.06 -35.81
N LYS A 424 -29.86 13.05 -35.70
CA LYS A 424 -29.13 11.79 -35.49
C LYS A 424 -29.50 11.30 -34.10
N ILE A 425 -30.44 10.35 -34.05
CA ILE A 425 -30.49 9.38 -32.97
C ILE A 425 -29.11 8.71 -33.00
N LEU A 426 -28.27 9.05 -32.03
CA LEU A 426 -27.09 8.25 -31.70
C LEU A 426 -27.62 6.93 -31.15
N ALA A 427 -27.77 5.95 -32.04
CA ALA A 427 -27.82 4.56 -31.62
C ALA A 427 -26.51 4.32 -30.86
N ALA A 428 -26.61 4.13 -29.55
CA ALA A 428 -25.46 3.81 -28.73
C ALA A 428 -24.86 2.50 -29.25
N THR A 429 -23.66 2.58 -29.81
CA THR A 429 -22.84 1.40 -30.05
C THR A 429 -22.73 0.68 -28.70
N PRO A 430 -23.15 -0.60 -28.56
CA PRO A 430 -23.11 -1.26 -27.28
C PRO A 430 -21.65 -1.37 -26.85
N THR A 431 -21.27 -0.58 -25.83
CA THR A 431 -19.96 -0.64 -25.21
C THR A 431 -19.77 -2.05 -24.69
N THR A 432 -18.88 -2.83 -25.30
CA THR A 432 -18.67 -4.24 -24.94
C THR A 432 -18.06 -4.33 -23.55
N ILE A 433 -18.92 -4.55 -22.56
CA ILE A 433 -18.58 -4.75 -21.15
C ILE A 433 -17.62 -5.94 -21.04
N LEU A 434 -16.40 -5.72 -20.53
CA LEU A 434 -15.37 -6.75 -20.38
C LEU A 434 -15.75 -7.76 -19.28
N PRO A 435 -16.01 -9.04 -19.58
CA PRO A 435 -16.43 -9.99 -18.55
C PRO A 435 -15.37 -10.20 -17.45
N LEU A 436 -15.81 -10.39 -16.20
CA LEU A 436 -14.92 -10.50 -15.03
C LEU A 436 -13.92 -11.66 -15.19
N LYS A 437 -14.37 -12.82 -15.68
CA LYS A 437 -13.50 -13.94 -16.07
C LYS A 437 -12.40 -13.57 -17.08
N GLN A 438 -12.66 -12.67 -18.03
CA GLN A 438 -11.66 -12.26 -19.02
C GLN A 438 -10.65 -11.28 -18.43
N ALA A 439 -11.04 -10.45 -17.45
CA ALA A 439 -10.09 -9.62 -16.72
C ALA A 439 -9.23 -10.46 -15.77
N ALA A 440 -9.82 -11.38 -15.01
CA ALA A 440 -9.11 -12.25 -14.08
C ALA A 440 -8.11 -13.19 -14.79
N ALA A 441 -8.48 -13.72 -15.97
CA ALA A 441 -7.58 -14.56 -16.75
C ALA A 441 -6.27 -13.84 -17.16
N ARG A 442 -6.25 -12.50 -17.26
CA ARG A 442 -5.03 -11.73 -17.58
C ARG A 442 -3.97 -11.80 -16.47
N VAL A 443 -4.38 -12.08 -15.23
CA VAL A 443 -3.51 -12.25 -14.06
C VAL A 443 -3.44 -13.71 -13.59
N GLY A 444 -3.87 -14.66 -14.42
CA GLY A 444 -3.84 -16.09 -14.09
C GLY A 444 -4.88 -16.53 -13.05
N LEU A 445 -5.92 -15.73 -12.83
CA LEU A 445 -7.02 -16.03 -11.90
C LEU A 445 -8.26 -16.55 -12.63
N LEU A 446 -8.96 -17.51 -12.03
CA LEU A 446 -10.36 -17.81 -12.36
C LEU A 446 -11.26 -16.89 -11.54
N PHE A 447 -12.08 -16.07 -12.21
CA PHE A 447 -13.19 -15.39 -11.53
C PHE A 447 -14.41 -16.30 -11.46
N GLY A 448 -15.13 -16.32 -10.35
CA GLY A 448 -16.35 -17.09 -10.20
C GLY A 448 -17.36 -16.47 -9.24
N CYS A 449 -18.42 -17.20 -8.94
CA CYS A 449 -19.41 -16.79 -7.96
C CYS A 449 -20.17 -17.99 -7.39
N ALA A 450 -20.69 -17.83 -6.17
CA ALA A 450 -21.68 -18.77 -5.64
C ALA A 450 -23.01 -18.68 -6.42
N PHE A 451 -23.70 -19.80 -6.58
CA PHE A 451 -25.00 -19.85 -7.24
C PHE A 451 -25.91 -20.93 -6.65
N ASP A 452 -27.19 -20.80 -6.95
CA ASP A 452 -28.25 -21.72 -6.54
C ASP A 452 -29.32 -21.80 -7.64
N LYS A 453 -30.41 -22.53 -7.39
CA LYS A 453 -31.50 -22.80 -8.36
C LYS A 453 -32.10 -21.54 -9.01
N ILE A 454 -31.95 -20.38 -8.36
CA ILE A 454 -32.40 -19.10 -8.89
C ILE A 454 -31.71 -18.74 -10.22
N ALA A 455 -30.47 -19.18 -10.45
CA ALA A 455 -29.77 -19.03 -11.73
C ALA A 455 -30.33 -19.90 -12.86
N ILE A 456 -31.09 -20.95 -12.52
CA ILE A 456 -31.80 -21.81 -13.47
C ILE A 456 -33.17 -21.20 -13.81
N SER A 457 -33.88 -20.67 -12.80
CA SER A 457 -35.23 -20.11 -12.98
C SER A 457 -35.25 -18.66 -13.48
N ASP A 458 -34.25 -17.85 -13.15
CA ASP A 458 -34.08 -16.49 -13.67
C ASP A 458 -33.07 -16.51 -14.82
N ALA A 459 -33.59 -16.49 -16.06
CA ALA A 459 -32.77 -16.58 -17.26
C ALA A 459 -31.81 -15.39 -17.43
N ALA A 460 -32.14 -14.20 -16.91
CA ALA A 460 -31.27 -13.03 -16.98
C ALA A 460 -30.08 -13.18 -16.02
N TYR A 461 -30.32 -13.66 -14.80
CA TYR A 461 -29.24 -13.95 -13.86
C TYR A 461 -28.37 -15.14 -14.32
N GLY A 462 -28.99 -16.19 -14.87
CA GLY A 462 -28.27 -17.31 -15.48
C GLY A 462 -27.37 -16.88 -16.65
N ALA A 463 -27.81 -15.94 -17.48
CA ALA A 463 -27.00 -15.35 -18.54
C ALA A 463 -25.86 -14.46 -18.00
N LEU A 464 -26.11 -13.68 -16.95
CA LEU A 464 -25.09 -12.87 -16.28
C LEU A 464 -23.96 -13.75 -15.72
N ILE A 465 -24.30 -14.83 -15.00
CA ILE A 465 -23.35 -15.80 -14.48
C ILE A 465 -22.51 -16.41 -15.61
N LYS A 466 -23.15 -16.93 -16.68
CA LYS A 466 -22.44 -17.51 -17.84
C LYS A 466 -21.52 -16.51 -18.54
N THR A 467 -21.87 -15.22 -18.51
CA THR A 467 -21.03 -14.15 -19.05
C THR A 467 -19.81 -13.92 -18.16
N HIS A 468 -19.97 -13.75 -16.86
CA HIS A 468 -18.92 -13.25 -15.97
C HIS A 468 -18.08 -14.32 -15.26
N ALA A 469 -18.57 -15.54 -15.06
CA ALA A 469 -17.88 -16.60 -14.31
C ALA A 469 -17.12 -17.61 -15.20
N ALA A 470 -15.98 -18.09 -14.67
CA ALA A 470 -15.16 -19.19 -15.17
C ALA A 470 -15.02 -20.35 -14.17
N ILE A 471 -15.58 -20.21 -12.96
CA ILE A 471 -15.83 -21.29 -12.01
C ILE A 471 -17.11 -20.95 -11.21
N LEU A 472 -17.84 -21.95 -10.73
CA LEU A 472 -19.05 -21.77 -9.91
C LEU A 472 -18.98 -22.56 -8.61
N THR A 473 -19.59 -22.02 -7.55
CA THR A 473 -19.73 -22.73 -6.26
C THR A 473 -21.19 -22.87 -5.88
N THR A 474 -21.63 -24.05 -5.43
CA THR A 474 -23.00 -24.21 -4.94
C THR A 474 -23.15 -23.61 -3.55
N ASP A 475 -24.06 -22.64 -3.39
CA ASP A 475 -24.30 -21.94 -2.13
C ASP A 475 -24.79 -22.88 -1.02
N TYR A 476 -25.94 -23.55 -1.26
CA TYR A 476 -26.60 -24.38 -0.24
C TYR A 476 -26.69 -25.86 -0.61
N HIS A 477 -27.07 -26.20 -1.85
CA HIS A 477 -27.61 -27.53 -2.16
C HIS A 477 -26.62 -28.70 -2.22
N MET A 478 -25.34 -28.49 -1.92
CA MET A 478 -24.36 -29.59 -1.71
C MET A 478 -23.91 -29.73 -0.25
N LYS A 479 -24.34 -28.85 0.67
CA LYS A 479 -24.10 -28.96 2.12
C LYS A 479 -24.85 -30.16 2.73
N PHE A 480 -24.29 -30.77 3.78
CA PHE A 480 -24.84 -31.98 4.42
C PHE A 480 -26.35 -31.91 4.72
N LYS A 481 -26.82 -30.86 5.41
CA LYS A 481 -28.26 -30.67 5.73
C LYS A 481 -29.14 -30.42 4.52
N ALA A 482 -28.61 -29.89 3.41
CA ALA A 482 -29.39 -29.73 2.19
C ALA A 482 -29.70 -31.10 1.57
N LEU A 483 -28.66 -31.91 1.39
CA LEU A 483 -28.78 -33.27 0.84
C LEU A 483 -29.56 -34.22 1.76
N ARG A 484 -29.43 -34.11 3.09
CA ARG A 484 -30.00 -35.06 4.06
C ARG A 484 -30.98 -34.43 5.06
N ARG A 485 -31.78 -33.45 4.61
CA ARG A 485 -32.68 -32.67 5.48
C ARG A 485 -33.71 -33.53 6.22
N ASN A 486 -34.30 -34.50 5.51
CA ASN A 486 -35.48 -35.24 5.95
C ASN A 486 -35.16 -36.68 6.42
N GLY A 487 -33.89 -37.10 6.41
CA GLY A 487 -33.50 -38.47 6.79
C GLY A 487 -32.07 -38.84 6.38
N PRO A 488 -31.68 -40.12 6.56
CA PRO A 488 -30.33 -40.61 6.25
C PRO A 488 -30.00 -40.69 4.75
N GLU A 489 -31.00 -40.77 3.88
CA GLU A 489 -30.79 -40.85 2.43
C GLU A 489 -30.64 -39.46 1.79
N ALA A 490 -29.77 -39.36 0.77
CA ALA A 490 -29.43 -38.09 0.13
C ALA A 490 -30.34 -37.78 -1.06
N ASP A 491 -30.95 -36.59 -1.04
CA ASP A 491 -31.64 -36.00 -2.19
C ASP A 491 -30.66 -35.14 -3.00
N PHE A 492 -30.23 -35.68 -4.14
CA PHE A 492 -29.33 -34.99 -5.07
C PHE A 492 -30.06 -34.16 -6.14
N THR A 493 -31.40 -34.13 -6.17
CA THR A 493 -32.20 -33.60 -7.29
C THR A 493 -31.81 -32.16 -7.67
N ILE A 494 -31.65 -31.28 -6.69
CA ILE A 494 -31.27 -29.88 -6.93
C ILE A 494 -29.77 -29.77 -7.25
N ALA A 495 -28.90 -30.52 -6.55
CA ALA A 495 -27.46 -30.52 -6.81
C ALA A 495 -27.15 -30.98 -8.25
N ASP A 496 -27.73 -32.09 -8.72
CA ASP A 496 -27.60 -32.57 -10.09
C ASP A 496 -28.06 -31.55 -11.13
N SER A 497 -29.12 -30.79 -10.82
CA SER A 497 -29.63 -29.72 -11.68
C SER A 497 -28.64 -28.55 -11.78
N LEU A 498 -27.93 -28.23 -10.69
CA LEU A 498 -26.86 -27.23 -10.66
C LEU A 498 -25.62 -27.70 -11.43
N ILE A 499 -25.20 -28.97 -11.27
CA ILE A 499 -24.10 -29.54 -12.09
C ILE A 499 -24.48 -29.48 -13.58
N THR A 500 -25.72 -29.88 -13.93
CA THR A 500 -26.21 -29.86 -15.31
C THR A 500 -26.20 -28.45 -15.92
N PHE A 501 -26.55 -27.42 -15.14
CA PHE A 501 -26.48 -26.02 -15.57
C PHE A 501 -25.05 -25.58 -15.89
N ALA A 502 -24.08 -25.99 -15.07
CA ALA A 502 -22.66 -25.64 -15.23
C ALA A 502 -21.99 -26.41 -16.37
N ASP A 503 -22.25 -27.72 -16.48
CA ASP A 503 -21.81 -28.57 -17.60
C ASP A 503 -22.31 -28.02 -18.94
N ALA A 504 -23.58 -27.60 -19.02
CA ALA A 504 -24.16 -26.99 -20.22
C ALA A 504 -23.55 -25.61 -20.58
N ALA A 505 -22.78 -25.00 -19.68
CA ALA A 505 -22.00 -23.79 -19.90
C ALA A 505 -20.48 -24.06 -20.01
N SER A 506 -20.05 -25.32 -19.84
CA SER A 506 -18.65 -25.73 -19.69
C SER A 506 -17.89 -24.97 -18.59
N ILE A 507 -18.58 -24.65 -17.47
CA ILE A 507 -17.98 -23.95 -16.33
C ILE A 507 -17.69 -24.97 -15.22
N PRO A 508 -16.44 -25.14 -14.75
CA PRO A 508 -16.13 -26.04 -13.65
C PRO A 508 -16.81 -25.64 -12.35
N ILE A 509 -17.00 -26.61 -11.44
CA ILE A 509 -17.59 -26.38 -10.12
C ILE A 509 -16.56 -26.60 -9.00
N ARG A 510 -16.56 -25.70 -8.00
CA ARG A 510 -16.07 -25.96 -6.64
C ARG A 510 -17.24 -26.48 -5.80
N GLY A 511 -17.09 -27.69 -5.25
CA GLY A 511 -18.09 -28.32 -4.40
C GLY A 511 -18.00 -27.82 -2.97
N HIS A 512 -19.05 -27.12 -2.50
CA HIS A 512 -19.12 -26.52 -1.17
C HIS A 512 -20.39 -27.01 -0.43
N ASN A 513 -20.29 -27.66 0.73
CA ASN A 513 -19.09 -28.24 1.37
C ASN A 513 -19.43 -29.63 1.91
N LEU A 514 -18.41 -30.47 2.12
CA LEU A 514 -18.62 -31.86 2.56
C LEU A 514 -18.83 -31.94 4.08
N ILE A 515 -17.96 -31.32 4.87
CA ILE A 515 -18.01 -31.36 6.33
C ILE A 515 -17.93 -29.93 6.90
N TRP A 516 -18.96 -29.55 7.64
CA TRP A 516 -19.03 -28.31 8.39
C TRP A 516 -19.62 -28.61 9.77
N ASN A 517 -19.12 -27.96 10.83
CA ASN A 517 -19.68 -28.14 12.16
C ASN A 517 -21.09 -27.51 12.28
N GLU A 518 -21.42 -26.56 11.41
CA GLU A 518 -22.78 -26.02 11.26
C GLU A 518 -23.51 -26.67 10.08
N GLY A 519 -24.78 -26.31 9.84
CA GLY A 519 -25.51 -26.84 8.69
C GLY A 519 -25.71 -28.36 8.71
N ASN A 520 -25.98 -28.95 9.88
CA ASN A 520 -26.24 -30.38 10.09
C ASN A 520 -27.73 -30.66 10.42
N PRO A 521 -28.28 -31.83 10.04
CA PRO A 521 -29.65 -32.20 10.38
C PRO A 521 -29.77 -32.76 11.80
N ASP A 522 -30.91 -32.51 12.45
CA ASP A 522 -31.15 -32.85 13.86
C ASP A 522 -30.96 -34.34 14.20
N TRP A 523 -31.26 -35.22 13.25
CA TRP A 523 -31.10 -36.67 13.44
C TRP A 523 -29.63 -37.04 13.64
N LEU A 524 -28.71 -36.44 12.85
CA LEU A 524 -27.27 -36.69 12.91
C LEU A 524 -26.69 -36.17 14.22
N ILE A 525 -27.09 -34.97 14.65
CA ILE A 525 -26.59 -34.33 15.87
C ILE A 525 -26.90 -35.21 17.11
N LYS A 526 -28.05 -35.88 17.10
CA LYS A 526 -28.51 -36.78 18.18
C LYS A 526 -27.83 -38.16 18.19
N LEU A 527 -27.08 -38.54 17.15
CA LEU A 527 -26.40 -39.83 17.12
C LEU A 527 -25.20 -39.90 18.09
N PRO A 528 -24.85 -41.09 18.61
CA PRO A 528 -23.59 -41.36 19.29
C PRO A 528 -22.35 -40.97 18.47
N ALA A 529 -21.25 -40.67 19.15
CA ALA A 529 -20.02 -40.18 18.52
C ALA A 529 -19.45 -41.12 17.45
N ASN A 530 -19.47 -42.44 17.69
CA ASN A 530 -19.02 -43.45 16.74
C ASN A 530 -19.88 -43.46 15.46
N GLU A 531 -21.20 -43.40 15.58
CA GLU A 531 -22.11 -43.34 14.43
C GLU A 531 -21.93 -42.04 13.63
N ARG A 532 -21.67 -40.90 14.31
CA ARG A 532 -21.31 -39.65 13.59
C ARG A 532 -20.02 -39.81 12.79
N ILE A 533 -19.02 -40.52 13.30
CA ILE A 533 -17.76 -40.79 12.57
C ILE A 533 -18.01 -41.67 11.33
N GLU A 534 -18.91 -42.65 11.41
CA GLU A 534 -19.34 -43.45 10.26
C GLU A 534 -20.09 -42.60 9.22
N TRP A 535 -20.95 -41.68 9.67
CA TRP A 535 -21.67 -40.75 8.80
C TRP A 535 -20.78 -39.74 8.07
N LEU A 536 -19.70 -39.27 8.71
CA LEU A 536 -18.67 -38.46 8.05
C LEU A 536 -18.07 -39.22 6.85
N GLU A 537 -17.73 -40.50 7.05
CA GLU A 537 -17.15 -41.33 5.99
C GLU A 537 -18.16 -41.70 4.90
N ARG A 538 -19.38 -42.08 5.27
CA ARG A 538 -20.48 -42.39 4.33
C ARG A 538 -20.80 -41.17 3.46
N HIS A 539 -20.91 -39.98 4.06
CA HIS A 539 -21.27 -38.76 3.32
C HIS A 539 -20.19 -38.37 2.30
N ILE A 540 -18.91 -38.30 2.70
CA ILE A 540 -17.82 -37.97 1.78
C ILE A 540 -17.77 -38.96 0.60
N LYS A 541 -17.89 -40.27 0.89
CA LYS A 541 -17.88 -41.32 -0.14
C LYS A 541 -19.05 -41.21 -1.13
N GLU A 542 -20.27 -41.03 -0.64
CA GLU A 542 -21.46 -40.92 -1.50
C GLU A 542 -21.42 -39.65 -2.36
N VAL A 543 -21.09 -38.49 -1.76
CA VAL A 543 -21.15 -37.20 -2.44
C VAL A 543 -20.00 -37.01 -3.44
N MET A 544 -18.75 -37.25 -3.03
CA MET A 544 -17.62 -37.19 -3.97
C MET A 544 -17.68 -38.33 -4.99
N GLY A 545 -18.13 -39.52 -4.61
CA GLY A 545 -18.31 -40.65 -5.52
C GLY A 545 -19.31 -40.38 -6.64
N ARG A 546 -20.42 -39.67 -6.34
CA ARG A 546 -21.42 -39.28 -7.34
C ARG A 546 -20.86 -38.33 -8.41
N TYR A 547 -20.02 -37.37 -8.01
CA TYR A 547 -19.52 -36.32 -8.89
C TYR A 547 -18.03 -36.47 -9.26
N ARG A 548 -17.49 -37.69 -9.12
CA ARG A 548 -16.09 -38.02 -9.37
C ARG A 548 -15.64 -37.54 -10.76
N GLY A 549 -14.54 -36.79 -10.82
CA GLY A 549 -14.02 -36.23 -12.08
C GLY A 549 -14.88 -35.14 -12.75
N ARG A 550 -15.99 -34.69 -12.13
CA ARG A 550 -16.82 -33.56 -12.62
C ARG A 550 -16.66 -32.28 -11.78
N ILE A 551 -15.99 -32.38 -10.63
CA ILE A 551 -15.76 -31.26 -9.70
C ILE A 551 -14.27 -30.89 -9.75
N HIS A 552 -13.98 -29.60 -9.91
CA HIS A 552 -12.61 -29.07 -9.94
C HIS A 552 -11.94 -29.17 -8.56
N SER A 553 -12.66 -28.75 -7.53
CA SER A 553 -12.17 -28.69 -6.16
C SER A 553 -13.28 -28.91 -5.13
N TRP A 554 -12.97 -29.52 -4.00
CA TRP A 554 -13.89 -29.76 -2.90
C TRP A 554 -13.46 -29.04 -1.64
N ASP A 555 -14.36 -28.28 -1.03
CA ASP A 555 -14.23 -27.83 0.34
C ASP A 555 -14.53 -29.05 1.25
N VAL A 556 -13.45 -29.74 1.65
CA VAL A 556 -13.55 -30.97 2.45
C VAL A 556 -13.98 -30.64 3.87
N VAL A 557 -13.43 -29.56 4.43
CA VAL A 557 -13.83 -29.01 5.72
C VAL A 557 -14.02 -27.50 5.60
N ASN A 558 -15.18 -27.01 6.07
CA ASN A 558 -15.50 -25.59 6.22
C ASN A 558 -15.36 -25.14 7.67
N GLU A 559 -14.81 -23.94 7.88
CA GLU A 559 -14.70 -23.23 9.17
C GLU A 559 -14.33 -24.12 10.39
N PRO A 560 -13.21 -24.86 10.35
CA PRO A 560 -12.74 -25.59 11.52
C PRO A 560 -12.44 -24.70 12.73
N PHE A 561 -12.20 -23.39 12.57
CA PHE A 561 -11.90 -22.47 13.66
C PHE A 561 -13.09 -21.58 14.07
N TRP A 562 -13.21 -21.36 15.38
CA TRP A 562 -14.01 -20.30 15.99
C TRP A 562 -13.56 -20.11 17.44
N PRO A 563 -12.59 -19.22 17.72
CA PRO A 563 -12.05 -19.00 19.07
C PRO A 563 -13.11 -18.66 20.13
N GLY A 564 -14.28 -18.14 19.72
CA GLY A 564 -15.43 -17.90 20.59
C GLY A 564 -15.98 -19.14 21.30
N HIS A 565 -15.82 -20.34 20.72
CA HIS A 565 -16.19 -21.62 21.37
C HIS A 565 -15.15 -22.11 22.41
N LYS A 566 -14.01 -21.42 22.55
CA LYS A 566 -12.98 -21.67 23.59
C LYS A 566 -12.48 -23.12 23.68
N LYS A 567 -12.51 -23.86 22.58
CA LYS A 567 -11.87 -25.19 22.51
C LYS A 567 -10.34 -25.03 22.44
N PRO A 568 -9.55 -26.02 22.91
CA PRO A 568 -8.11 -26.05 22.69
C PRO A 568 -7.78 -25.83 21.21
N GLY A 569 -6.77 -25.02 20.88
CA GLY A 569 -6.43 -24.68 19.48
C GLY A 569 -7.43 -23.77 18.76
N GLY A 570 -8.43 -23.19 19.46
CA GLY A 570 -9.40 -22.28 18.85
C GLY A 570 -10.43 -22.95 17.93
N PHE A 571 -10.52 -24.28 17.91
CA PHE A 571 -11.45 -25.02 17.05
C PHE A 571 -12.92 -24.70 17.34
N ARG A 572 -13.74 -24.75 16.29
CA ARG A 572 -15.19 -24.62 16.35
C ARG A 572 -15.82 -25.89 16.91
N ASP A 573 -16.55 -25.76 18.01
CA ASP A 573 -17.40 -26.84 18.50
C ASP A 573 -18.49 -27.25 17.49
N GLY A 574 -18.91 -28.50 17.53
CA GLY A 574 -19.94 -29.05 16.66
C GLY A 574 -19.98 -30.58 16.69
N PRO A 575 -20.85 -31.23 15.89
CA PRO A 575 -21.09 -32.67 15.94
C PRO A 575 -19.84 -33.50 15.58
N TRP A 576 -18.98 -33.00 14.68
CA TRP A 576 -17.76 -33.68 14.26
C TRP A 576 -16.63 -33.48 15.29
N TYR A 577 -16.42 -32.24 15.73
CA TYR A 577 -15.45 -31.94 16.79
C TYR A 577 -15.79 -32.66 18.11
N SER A 578 -17.05 -32.67 18.51
CA SER A 578 -17.54 -33.41 19.68
C SER A 578 -17.49 -34.93 19.52
N ALA A 579 -17.27 -35.46 18.32
CA ALA A 579 -17.14 -36.90 18.08
C ALA A 579 -15.68 -37.38 18.06
N LEU A 580 -14.75 -36.60 17.49
CA LEU A 580 -13.38 -37.06 17.22
C LEU A 580 -12.29 -36.03 17.60
N GLY A 581 -12.65 -34.88 18.18
CA GLY A 581 -11.72 -33.75 18.34
C GLY A 581 -11.25 -33.23 16.97
N PRO A 582 -10.13 -32.49 16.87
CA PRO A 582 -9.66 -31.94 15.60
C PRO A 582 -9.26 -33.00 14.55
N GLU A 583 -9.05 -34.26 14.97
CA GLU A 583 -8.75 -35.38 14.08
C GLU A 583 -9.87 -35.69 13.06
N TYR A 584 -11.09 -35.15 13.25
CA TYR A 584 -12.13 -35.21 12.21
C TYR A 584 -11.66 -34.59 10.88
N ILE A 585 -10.80 -33.57 10.94
CA ILE A 585 -10.28 -32.86 9.77
C ILE A 585 -9.34 -33.79 8.99
N ILE A 586 -8.33 -34.34 9.65
CA ILE A 586 -7.38 -35.29 9.06
C ILE A 586 -8.12 -36.51 8.49
N LYS A 587 -9.10 -37.05 9.23
CA LYS A 587 -9.92 -38.17 8.76
C LYS A 587 -10.72 -37.81 7.51
N ALA A 588 -11.36 -36.63 7.46
CA ALA A 588 -12.12 -36.18 6.30
C ALA A 588 -11.23 -36.06 5.04
N PHE A 589 -10.08 -35.39 5.13
CA PHE A 589 -9.14 -35.27 4.00
C PHE A 589 -8.59 -36.62 3.53
N GLN A 590 -8.27 -37.55 4.45
CA GLN A 590 -7.86 -38.90 4.08
C GLN A 590 -8.95 -39.67 3.31
N ILE A 591 -10.22 -39.52 3.70
CA ILE A 591 -11.35 -40.18 3.01
C ILE A 591 -11.58 -39.52 1.66
N ALA A 592 -11.51 -38.19 1.59
CA ALA A 592 -11.66 -37.43 0.34
C ALA A 592 -10.60 -37.83 -0.69
N ARG A 593 -9.32 -37.81 -0.30
CA ARG A 593 -8.19 -38.19 -1.19
C ARG A 593 -8.29 -39.63 -1.69
N ARG A 594 -8.80 -40.56 -0.88
CA ARG A 594 -9.05 -41.95 -1.31
C ARG A 594 -10.27 -42.09 -2.24
N THR A 595 -11.26 -41.21 -2.10
CA THR A 595 -12.51 -41.28 -2.89
C THR A 595 -12.33 -40.69 -4.28
N ASP A 596 -11.78 -39.48 -4.38
CA ASP A 596 -11.34 -38.90 -5.65
C ASP A 596 -9.92 -38.32 -5.53
N PRO A 597 -8.88 -39.07 -5.94
CA PRO A 597 -7.52 -38.55 -5.99
C PRO A 597 -7.30 -37.43 -7.00
N SER A 598 -8.23 -37.22 -7.96
CA SER A 598 -8.06 -36.25 -9.06
C SER A 598 -8.63 -34.86 -8.77
N ALA A 599 -9.57 -34.76 -7.82
CA ALA A 599 -10.14 -33.48 -7.40
C ALA A 599 -9.18 -32.76 -6.43
N LYS A 600 -9.07 -31.44 -6.56
CA LYS A 600 -8.31 -30.64 -5.60
C LYS A 600 -9.04 -30.57 -4.25
N LEU A 601 -8.33 -30.81 -3.15
CA LEU A 601 -8.88 -30.81 -1.80
C LEU A 601 -8.56 -29.50 -1.08
N VAL A 602 -9.61 -28.85 -0.58
CA VAL A 602 -9.58 -27.50 -0.03
C VAL A 602 -10.05 -27.52 1.43
N LEU A 603 -9.36 -26.76 2.28
CA LEU A 603 -9.87 -26.34 3.59
C LEU A 603 -10.35 -24.90 3.43
N ASN A 604 -11.62 -24.61 3.72
CA ASN A 604 -12.19 -23.25 3.59
C ASN A 604 -12.39 -22.64 4.98
N GLU A 605 -11.96 -21.40 5.21
CA GLU A 605 -12.01 -20.75 6.52
C GLU A 605 -12.37 -19.26 6.45
N ALA A 606 -13.13 -18.82 7.45
CA ALA A 606 -13.64 -17.48 7.64
C ALA A 606 -12.68 -16.59 8.44
N TRP A 607 -12.98 -15.29 8.56
CA TRP A 607 -12.34 -14.33 9.47
C TRP A 607 -10.85 -14.02 9.23
N VAL A 608 -10.23 -14.72 8.29
CA VAL A 608 -8.84 -14.59 7.85
C VAL A 608 -8.54 -13.23 7.20
N GLU A 609 -9.54 -12.45 6.80
CA GLU A 609 -9.40 -11.09 6.25
C GLU A 609 -9.18 -10.01 7.31
N ARG A 610 -9.60 -10.25 8.56
CA ARG A 610 -9.51 -9.28 9.67
C ARG A 610 -8.07 -9.00 10.07
N SER A 611 -7.81 -7.86 10.68
CA SER A 611 -6.49 -7.45 11.19
C SER A 611 -6.50 -7.10 12.67
N ASP A 612 -7.53 -7.56 13.39
CA ASP A 612 -7.59 -7.60 14.85
C ASP A 612 -7.21 -8.99 15.39
N ASP A 613 -7.15 -9.10 16.72
CA ASP A 613 -6.70 -10.28 17.46
C ASP A 613 -7.38 -11.58 16.99
N LEU A 614 -8.67 -11.53 16.63
CA LEU A 614 -9.40 -12.72 16.16
C LEU A 614 -8.85 -13.22 14.82
N GLY A 615 -8.66 -12.32 13.85
CA GLY A 615 -8.08 -12.69 12.55
C GLY A 615 -6.62 -13.14 12.66
N LEU A 616 -5.84 -12.52 13.56
CA LEU A 616 -4.46 -12.91 13.81
C LEU A 616 -4.36 -14.31 14.43
N VAL A 617 -5.18 -14.62 15.43
CA VAL A 617 -5.24 -15.96 16.06
C VAL A 617 -5.72 -17.02 15.06
N VAL A 618 -6.79 -16.76 14.29
CA VAL A 618 -7.30 -17.71 13.29
C VAL A 618 -6.22 -18.01 12.24
N ARG A 619 -5.51 -17.00 11.73
CA ARG A 619 -4.39 -17.20 10.79
C ARG A 619 -3.25 -18.06 11.36
N GLU A 620 -2.92 -17.89 12.64
CA GLU A 620 -1.83 -18.66 13.27
C GLU A 620 -2.18 -20.15 13.36
N GLU A 621 -3.36 -20.48 13.90
CA GLU A 621 -3.82 -21.86 14.03
C GLU A 621 -4.13 -22.50 12.66
N LEU A 622 -4.69 -21.73 11.73
CA LEU A 622 -4.88 -22.16 10.34
C LEU A 622 -3.54 -22.52 9.69
N PHE A 623 -2.50 -21.69 9.83
CA PHE A 623 -1.19 -22.02 9.25
C PHE A 623 -0.60 -23.33 9.81
N LYS A 624 -0.75 -23.60 11.11
CA LYS A 624 -0.30 -24.86 11.73
C LYS A 624 -1.03 -26.06 11.13
N LEU A 625 -2.35 -25.96 10.94
CA LEU A 625 -3.17 -27.02 10.35
C LEU A 625 -2.87 -27.24 8.86
N LEU A 626 -2.69 -26.16 8.09
CA LEU A 626 -2.30 -26.22 6.68
C LEU A 626 -0.93 -26.87 6.51
N GLN A 627 0.02 -26.58 7.41
CA GLN A 627 1.34 -27.20 7.41
C GLN A 627 1.27 -28.71 7.65
N ASP A 628 0.51 -29.17 8.66
CA ASP A 628 0.33 -30.60 8.93
C ASP A 628 -0.37 -31.34 7.77
N LEU A 629 -1.42 -30.74 7.18
CA LEU A 629 -2.10 -31.30 6.01
C LEU A 629 -1.20 -31.35 4.77
N SER A 630 -0.39 -30.31 4.52
CA SER A 630 0.55 -30.24 3.38
C SER A 630 1.65 -31.29 3.50
N VAL A 631 2.29 -31.41 4.68
CA VAL A 631 3.32 -32.44 4.95
C VAL A 631 2.79 -33.88 4.74
N ARG A 632 1.48 -34.11 4.93
CA ARG A 632 0.82 -35.40 4.70
C ARG A 632 0.36 -35.62 3.25
N GLY A 633 0.50 -34.64 2.34
CA GLY A 633 0.00 -34.69 0.97
C GLY A 633 -1.54 -34.70 0.88
N LEU A 634 -2.22 -34.18 1.91
CA LEU A 634 -3.68 -34.29 2.06
C LEU A 634 -4.47 -33.10 1.53
N ILE A 635 -3.81 -31.97 1.26
CA ILE A 635 -4.44 -30.71 0.84
C ILE A 635 -3.77 -30.15 -0.40
N ASP A 636 -4.55 -29.53 -1.29
CA ASP A 636 -4.07 -28.91 -2.53
C ASP A 636 -4.23 -27.38 -2.51
N ALA A 637 -5.18 -26.85 -1.74
CA ALA A 637 -5.42 -25.42 -1.60
C ALA A 637 -6.04 -25.03 -0.25
N VAL A 638 -5.97 -23.75 0.11
CA VAL A 638 -6.83 -23.15 1.15
C VAL A 638 -7.81 -22.15 0.54
N GLY A 639 -9.07 -22.23 0.96
CA GLY A 639 -10.11 -21.25 0.72
C GLY A 639 -10.13 -20.22 1.84
N LEU A 640 -10.17 -18.94 1.47
CA LEU A 640 -10.28 -17.79 2.36
C LEU A 640 -11.58 -17.08 2.00
N GLU A 641 -12.60 -17.22 2.85
CA GLU A 641 -13.97 -16.76 2.52
C GLU A 641 -13.99 -15.26 2.19
N CYS A 642 -13.39 -14.45 3.06
CA CYS A 642 -13.27 -13.00 2.89
C CYS A 642 -14.63 -12.28 2.74
N HIS A 643 -15.61 -12.63 3.58
CA HIS A 643 -16.79 -11.79 3.85
C HIS A 643 -16.36 -10.47 4.52
N ILE A 644 -16.03 -9.44 3.74
CA ILE A 644 -15.41 -8.22 4.28
C ILE A 644 -16.47 -7.43 5.06
N ARG A 645 -16.23 -7.30 6.36
CA ARG A 645 -17.09 -6.57 7.29
C ARG A 645 -16.42 -5.27 7.73
N PRO A 646 -16.79 -4.10 7.15
CA PRO A 646 -16.02 -2.85 7.28
C PRO A 646 -15.96 -2.25 8.68
N HIS A 647 -16.77 -2.73 9.64
CA HIS A 647 -16.70 -2.35 11.06
C HIS A 647 -15.55 -2.98 11.83
N TYR A 648 -14.91 -4.01 11.28
CA TYR A 648 -13.71 -4.60 11.86
C TYR A 648 -12.44 -4.02 11.23
N THR A 649 -11.36 -4.01 12.01
CA THR A 649 -10.05 -3.54 11.54
C THR A 649 -9.60 -4.41 10.38
N ARG A 650 -9.37 -3.81 9.21
CA ARG A 650 -8.87 -4.47 8.00
C ARG A 650 -7.56 -3.84 7.53
N ASN A 651 -6.63 -4.68 7.12
CA ASN A 651 -5.40 -4.29 6.44
C ASN A 651 -5.04 -5.44 5.49
N PHE A 652 -5.31 -5.24 4.20
CA PHE A 652 -5.13 -6.31 3.21
C PHE A 652 -3.66 -6.60 2.90
N ASP A 653 -2.70 -5.74 3.29
CA ASP A 653 -1.28 -6.09 3.21
C ASP A 653 -0.90 -7.13 4.28
N ILE A 654 -1.56 -7.16 5.45
CA ILE A 654 -1.38 -8.23 6.44
C ILE A 654 -2.00 -9.54 5.92
N LEU A 655 -3.14 -9.47 5.23
CA LEU A 655 -3.71 -10.63 4.53
C LEU A 655 -2.77 -11.12 3.42
N ALA A 656 -2.19 -10.22 2.61
CA ALA A 656 -1.24 -10.58 1.56
C ALA A 656 0.05 -11.21 2.13
N GLN A 657 0.54 -10.74 3.28
CA GLN A 657 1.65 -11.37 4.00
C GLN A 657 1.29 -12.78 4.50
N PHE A 658 0.07 -12.98 4.98
CA PHE A 658 -0.42 -14.31 5.36
C PHE A 658 -0.53 -15.25 4.14
N ILE A 659 -1.07 -14.78 3.02
CA ILE A 659 -1.13 -15.53 1.75
C ILE A 659 0.29 -15.88 1.27
N ALA A 660 1.24 -14.94 1.34
CA ALA A 660 2.64 -15.21 1.01
C ALA A 660 3.26 -16.27 1.94
N LYS A 661 2.96 -16.21 3.25
CA LYS A 661 3.38 -17.25 4.20
C LYS A 661 2.77 -18.63 3.83
N VAL A 662 1.48 -18.71 3.52
CA VAL A 662 0.82 -19.95 3.08
C VAL A 662 1.45 -20.50 1.80
N SER A 663 1.84 -19.65 0.85
CA SER A 663 2.47 -20.09 -0.40
C SER A 663 3.75 -20.90 -0.20
N THR A 664 4.46 -20.73 0.93
CA THR A 664 5.64 -21.55 1.28
C THR A 664 5.31 -23.03 1.54
N LEU A 665 4.05 -23.38 1.76
CA LEU A 665 3.57 -24.76 1.93
C LEU A 665 3.30 -25.48 0.59
N GLY A 666 3.51 -24.81 -0.55
CA GLY A 666 3.34 -25.39 -1.89
C GLY A 666 1.88 -25.60 -2.34
N ILE A 667 0.92 -24.99 -1.66
CA ILE A 667 -0.53 -25.11 -1.95
C ILE A 667 -1.07 -23.84 -2.62
N ASP A 668 -2.15 -24.00 -3.40
CA ASP A 668 -2.88 -22.86 -3.97
C ASP A 668 -3.68 -22.08 -2.90
N VAL A 669 -4.05 -20.84 -3.20
CA VAL A 669 -4.96 -20.03 -2.38
C VAL A 669 -6.16 -19.61 -3.23
N TYR A 670 -7.37 -19.80 -2.69
CA TYR A 670 -8.62 -19.40 -3.31
C TYR A 670 -9.28 -18.33 -2.43
N ILE A 671 -9.69 -17.21 -3.03
CA ILE A 671 -10.66 -16.32 -2.39
C ILE A 671 -12.04 -16.83 -2.78
N THR A 672 -12.85 -17.20 -1.80
CA THR A 672 -13.95 -18.14 -2.01
C THR A 672 -15.35 -17.55 -1.90
N GLU A 673 -15.55 -16.53 -1.06
CA GLU A 673 -16.89 -16.05 -0.67
C GLU A 673 -16.91 -14.51 -0.58
N LEU A 674 -16.17 -13.83 -1.46
CA LEU A 674 -15.94 -12.39 -1.37
C LEU A 674 -17.23 -11.58 -1.50
N ASP A 675 -17.50 -10.78 -0.47
CA ASP A 675 -18.47 -9.70 -0.49
C ASP A 675 -18.03 -8.56 0.45
N VAL A 676 -18.78 -7.46 0.46
CA VAL A 676 -18.54 -6.32 1.34
C VAL A 676 -19.83 -5.93 2.04
N ASP A 677 -19.92 -6.14 3.35
CA ASP A 677 -21.09 -5.72 4.12
C ASP A 677 -21.20 -4.19 4.21
N ASP A 678 -22.11 -3.62 3.46
CA ASP A 678 -22.43 -2.20 3.44
C ASP A 678 -23.22 -1.69 4.67
N SER A 679 -23.48 -2.54 5.68
CA SER A 679 -24.40 -2.23 6.80
C SER A 679 -24.01 -1.01 7.64
N ILE A 680 -22.72 -0.65 7.68
CA ILE A 680 -22.24 0.55 8.39
C ILE A 680 -22.21 1.81 7.54
N PHE A 681 -22.48 1.72 6.23
CA PHE A 681 -22.40 2.87 5.34
C PHE A 681 -23.73 3.62 5.31
N SER A 682 -23.70 4.85 5.79
CA SER A 682 -24.76 5.84 5.56
C SER A 682 -24.46 6.67 4.31
N GLY A 683 -25.52 7.18 3.68
CA GLY A 683 -25.46 8.00 2.47
C GLY A 683 -26.54 7.62 1.46
N SER A 684 -26.45 8.21 0.28
CA SER A 684 -27.16 7.76 -0.92
C SER A 684 -26.65 6.40 -1.41
N MET A 685 -27.42 5.74 -2.27
CA MET A 685 -27.02 4.45 -2.87
C MET A 685 -25.69 4.53 -3.63
N SER A 686 -25.39 5.67 -4.28
CA SER A 686 -24.12 5.90 -4.96
C SER A 686 -22.95 5.97 -3.99
N GLU A 687 -23.09 6.72 -2.89
CA GLU A 687 -22.03 6.84 -1.87
C GLU A 687 -21.77 5.52 -1.14
N ILE A 688 -22.77 4.64 -1.04
CA ILE A 688 -22.61 3.28 -0.54
C ILE A 688 -21.86 2.42 -1.56
N ASP A 689 -22.27 2.47 -2.84
CA ASP A 689 -21.62 1.71 -3.92
C ASP A 689 -20.15 2.10 -4.11
N ASP A 690 -19.82 3.38 -3.97
CA ASP A 690 -18.45 3.89 -4.07
C ASP A 690 -17.56 3.37 -2.92
N LYS A 691 -18.09 3.32 -1.68
CA LYS A 691 -17.37 2.76 -0.52
C LYS A 691 -17.18 1.26 -0.64
N VAL A 692 -18.19 0.54 -1.14
CA VAL A 692 -18.09 -0.89 -1.46
C VAL A 692 -17.03 -1.11 -2.54
N ALA A 693 -17.03 -0.30 -3.60
CA ALA A 693 -16.08 -0.38 -4.69
C ALA A 693 -14.62 -0.09 -4.27
N GLU A 694 -14.40 0.90 -3.39
CA GLU A 694 -13.07 1.20 -2.82
C GLU A 694 -12.50 -0.05 -2.11
N ILE A 695 -13.32 -0.72 -1.28
CA ILE A 695 -12.92 -1.94 -0.56
C ILE A 695 -12.64 -3.11 -1.51
N TYR A 696 -13.48 -3.35 -2.52
CA TYR A 696 -13.20 -4.36 -3.55
C TYR A 696 -11.87 -4.06 -4.26
N GLY A 697 -11.61 -2.80 -4.60
CA GLY A 697 -10.37 -2.39 -5.25
C GLY A 697 -9.14 -2.64 -4.40
N ASP A 698 -9.17 -2.26 -3.14
CA ASP A 698 -8.05 -2.46 -2.22
C ASP A 698 -7.80 -3.94 -1.94
N PHE A 699 -8.86 -4.74 -1.79
CA PHE A 699 -8.75 -6.18 -1.62
C PHE A 699 -8.14 -6.85 -2.85
N VAL A 700 -8.68 -6.57 -4.05
CA VAL A 700 -8.19 -7.17 -5.31
C VAL A 700 -6.74 -6.75 -5.57
N ARG A 701 -6.38 -5.47 -5.36
CA ARG A 701 -4.99 -4.98 -5.47
C ARG A 701 -4.04 -5.61 -4.46
N ALA A 702 -4.52 -6.09 -3.31
CA ALA A 702 -3.68 -6.77 -2.33
C ALA A 702 -3.46 -8.25 -2.67
N ILE A 703 -4.54 -8.98 -3.02
CA ILE A 703 -4.46 -10.41 -3.32
C ILE A 703 -3.73 -10.70 -4.64
N THR A 704 -3.80 -9.81 -5.65
CA THR A 704 -3.03 -9.99 -6.90
C THR A 704 -1.52 -9.81 -6.75
N LYS A 705 -1.03 -9.31 -5.60
CA LYS A 705 0.41 -9.30 -5.27
C LYS A 705 0.97 -10.71 -5.03
N ALA A 706 0.12 -11.70 -4.79
CA ALA A 706 0.52 -13.05 -4.39
C ALA A 706 0.19 -14.09 -5.48
N PRO A 707 1.19 -14.58 -6.25
CA PRO A 707 0.97 -15.54 -7.35
C PRO A 707 0.38 -16.90 -6.94
N ALA A 708 0.30 -17.21 -5.64
CA ALA A 708 -0.36 -18.40 -5.11
C ALA A 708 -1.89 -18.29 -5.15
N VAL A 709 -2.45 -17.09 -5.25
CA VAL A 709 -3.90 -16.92 -5.45
C VAL A 709 -4.26 -17.37 -6.87
N LYS A 710 -5.25 -18.27 -7.00
CA LYS A 710 -5.70 -18.81 -8.30
C LYS A 710 -7.18 -18.56 -8.59
N ILE A 711 -7.99 -18.35 -7.57
CA ILE A 711 -9.45 -18.21 -7.68
C ILE A 711 -9.88 -16.95 -6.93
N LEU A 712 -10.82 -16.22 -7.53
CA LEU A 712 -11.52 -15.09 -6.95
C LEU A 712 -13.03 -15.27 -7.17
N GLU A 713 -13.74 -15.75 -6.16
CA GLU A 713 -15.19 -15.98 -6.17
C GLU A 713 -15.92 -14.99 -5.27
N THR A 714 -17.07 -14.48 -5.72
CA THR A 714 -17.98 -13.68 -4.89
C THR A 714 -19.16 -14.50 -4.35
N TRP A 715 -19.66 -14.20 -3.15
CA TRP A 715 -20.80 -14.92 -2.59
C TRP A 715 -22.13 -14.40 -3.18
N GLN A 716 -22.62 -15.13 -4.20
CA GLN A 716 -23.50 -14.63 -5.26
C GLN A 716 -22.83 -13.54 -6.14
N LEU A 717 -23.48 -13.17 -7.25
CA LEU A 717 -22.92 -12.22 -8.23
C LEU A 717 -23.65 -10.86 -8.26
N ALA A 718 -24.94 -10.83 -7.91
CA ALA A 718 -25.75 -9.62 -7.94
C ALA A 718 -26.49 -9.40 -6.62
N ASP A 719 -26.55 -8.14 -6.17
CA ASP A 719 -27.20 -7.71 -4.93
C ASP A 719 -28.57 -8.35 -4.76
N ARG A 720 -29.35 -8.46 -5.84
CA ARG A 720 -30.71 -9.03 -5.87
C ARG A 720 -30.85 -10.39 -5.18
N TYR A 721 -29.81 -11.21 -5.20
CA TYR A 721 -29.81 -12.58 -4.68
C TYR A 721 -28.79 -12.78 -3.54
N SER A 722 -28.17 -11.71 -3.06
CA SER A 722 -27.29 -11.79 -1.90
C SER A 722 -28.08 -12.23 -0.67
N PHE A 723 -27.54 -13.17 0.12
CA PHE A 723 -28.13 -13.61 1.39
C PHE A 723 -28.38 -12.46 2.40
N TYR A 724 -27.68 -11.34 2.23
CA TYR A 724 -27.91 -10.11 3.00
C TYR A 724 -29.28 -9.45 2.75
N GLN A 725 -29.97 -9.74 1.64
CA GLN A 725 -31.23 -9.06 1.30
C GLN A 725 -32.37 -9.40 2.27
N ASP A 726 -32.46 -10.65 2.72
CA ASP A 726 -33.48 -11.07 3.70
C ASP A 726 -33.30 -10.35 5.03
N GLN A 727 -32.04 -10.18 5.46
CA GLN A 727 -31.69 -9.51 6.71
C GLN A 727 -31.94 -7.99 6.63
N ARG A 728 -31.75 -7.39 5.45
CA ARG A 728 -31.78 -5.94 5.22
C ARG A 728 -32.95 -5.46 4.35
N LYS A 729 -34.00 -6.29 4.22
CA LYS A 729 -35.28 -5.95 3.54
C LYS A 729 -35.11 -5.35 2.14
N GLY A 730 -34.18 -5.87 1.34
CA GLY A 730 -33.96 -5.40 -0.03
C GLY A 730 -33.01 -4.21 -0.20
N THR A 731 -32.39 -3.69 0.88
CA THR A 731 -31.47 -2.53 0.80
C THR A 731 -29.99 -2.89 0.74
N ALA A 732 -29.62 -4.18 0.75
CA ALA A 732 -28.23 -4.61 0.75
C ALA A 732 -27.55 -4.31 -0.61
N ARG A 733 -26.33 -3.77 -0.59
CA ARG A 733 -25.52 -3.48 -1.79
C ARG A 733 -24.11 -4.13 -1.80
N PRO A 734 -23.91 -5.40 -1.41
CA PRO A 734 -22.58 -5.97 -1.19
C PRO A 734 -21.83 -6.48 -2.43
N LEU A 735 -22.47 -6.57 -3.61
CA LEU A 735 -21.96 -7.31 -4.77
C LEU A 735 -21.65 -6.45 -6.00
N PRO A 736 -20.96 -6.99 -7.04
CA PRO A 736 -20.57 -6.23 -8.23
C PRO A 736 -21.72 -5.77 -9.14
N PHE A 737 -22.90 -6.38 -9.05
CA PHE A 737 -24.10 -6.03 -9.84
C PHE A 737 -25.27 -5.70 -8.92
N ASP A 738 -26.17 -4.82 -9.36
CA ASP A 738 -27.28 -4.32 -8.54
C ASP A 738 -28.52 -5.23 -8.56
N THR A 739 -29.62 -4.73 -7.95
CA THR A 739 -30.91 -5.42 -7.91
C THR A 739 -31.63 -5.50 -9.26
N SER A 740 -31.15 -4.77 -10.28
CA SER A 740 -31.59 -4.80 -11.68
C SER A 740 -30.61 -5.57 -12.59
N LEU A 741 -29.57 -6.21 -12.01
CA LEU A 741 -28.48 -6.90 -12.69
C LEU A 741 -27.57 -5.96 -13.52
N ALA A 742 -27.62 -4.65 -13.27
CA ALA A 742 -26.73 -3.68 -13.89
C ALA A 742 -25.36 -3.65 -13.17
N PRO A 743 -24.24 -3.38 -13.88
CA PRO A 743 -22.93 -3.27 -13.24
C PRO A 743 -22.86 -2.06 -12.30
N LYS A 744 -22.27 -2.26 -11.12
CA LYS A 744 -22.01 -1.20 -10.11
C LYS A 744 -20.57 -0.68 -10.21
N PRO A 745 -20.23 0.44 -9.55
CA PRO A 745 -18.85 0.86 -9.32
C PRO A 745 -17.91 -0.28 -8.88
N ALA A 746 -18.38 -1.21 -8.04
CA ALA A 746 -17.61 -2.37 -7.59
C ALA A 746 -17.17 -3.29 -8.76
N TYR A 747 -18.05 -3.58 -9.72
CA TYR A 747 -17.68 -4.32 -10.93
C TYR A 747 -16.56 -3.61 -11.70
N HIS A 748 -16.68 -2.29 -11.91
CA HIS A 748 -15.69 -1.52 -12.65
C HIS A 748 -14.33 -1.48 -11.94
N THR A 749 -14.33 -1.34 -10.61
CA THR A 749 -13.10 -1.32 -9.80
C THR A 749 -12.41 -2.69 -9.75
N ILE A 750 -13.15 -3.80 -9.69
CA ILE A 750 -12.57 -5.15 -9.82
C ILE A 750 -11.88 -5.30 -11.19
N ILE A 751 -12.56 -4.90 -12.28
CA ILE A 751 -11.98 -4.94 -13.63
C ILE A 751 -10.70 -4.11 -13.71
N SER A 752 -10.68 -2.88 -13.19
CA SER A 752 -9.48 -2.03 -13.18
C SER A 752 -8.35 -2.71 -12.42
N ALA A 753 -8.58 -3.11 -11.17
CA ALA A 753 -7.55 -3.71 -10.33
C ALA A 753 -6.91 -4.98 -10.92
N LEU A 754 -7.68 -5.78 -11.67
CA LEU A 754 -7.17 -6.95 -12.40
C LEU A 754 -6.35 -6.55 -13.64
N ILE A 755 -6.75 -5.51 -14.38
CA ILE A 755 -6.00 -5.00 -15.54
C ILE A 755 -4.68 -4.33 -15.11
N ASP A 756 -4.73 -3.54 -14.04
CA ASP A 756 -3.58 -2.83 -13.48
C ASP A 756 -2.50 -3.83 -13.02
N ALA A 757 -2.91 -4.91 -12.35
CA ALA A 757 -2.03 -6.00 -11.95
C ALA A 757 -1.46 -6.78 -13.16
N GLY A 758 -2.26 -7.01 -14.20
CA GLY A 758 -1.82 -7.71 -15.42
C GLY A 758 -0.86 -6.91 -16.30
N SER A 759 -0.71 -5.61 -16.03
CA SER A 759 0.19 -4.69 -16.76
C SER A 759 1.55 -4.52 -16.06
N GLN A 760 1.76 -5.17 -14.92
CA GLN A 760 3.06 -5.28 -14.24
C GLN A 760 3.90 -6.39 -14.90
N PRO A 761 5.17 -6.15 -15.26
CA PRO A 761 6.03 -7.21 -15.80
C PRO A 761 6.28 -8.29 -14.74
N VAL A 762 5.94 -9.54 -15.07
CA VAL A 762 6.12 -10.69 -14.17
C VAL A 762 7.60 -10.88 -13.86
N GLY A 763 8.01 -10.51 -12.64
CA GLY A 763 9.38 -10.67 -12.17
C GLY A 763 9.79 -12.14 -12.16
N VAL A 764 10.85 -12.47 -12.90
CA VAL A 764 11.40 -13.83 -12.97
C VAL A 764 11.90 -14.24 -11.59
N VAL A 765 11.20 -15.17 -10.95
CA VAL A 765 11.66 -15.85 -9.74
C VAL A 765 12.93 -16.63 -10.08
N ARG A 766 14.09 -16.11 -9.67
CA ARG A 766 15.34 -16.87 -9.68
C ARG A 766 15.28 -17.88 -8.54
N THR A 767 15.15 -19.16 -8.88
CA THR A 767 15.41 -20.26 -7.95
C THR A 767 16.86 -20.16 -7.44
N PRO A 768 17.11 -20.29 -6.13
CA PRO A 768 18.46 -20.47 -5.63
C PRO A 768 19.00 -21.81 -6.15
N GLN A 769 20.14 -21.78 -6.82
CA GLN A 769 20.94 -22.99 -7.00
C GLN A 769 21.71 -23.29 -5.71
N HIS A 770 21.95 -24.58 -5.47
CA HIS A 770 22.37 -25.22 -4.21
C HIS A 770 23.57 -24.57 -3.49
#